data_AF-A0A2G5QVR7-F1
#
_entry.id   AF-A0A2G5QVR7-F1
#
_cell.length_a   1.000
_cell.length_b   1.000
_cell.length_c   1.000
_cell.angle_alpha   90.00
_cell.angle_beta   90.00
_cell.angle_gamma   90.00
#
_symmetry.space_group_name_H-M   'P 1'
#
loop_
_entity.id
_entity.type
_entity.pdbx_description
1 polymer ?
#
loop_
_entity_poly.entity_id
_entity_poly.type
_entity_poly.pdbx_seq_one_letter_code
_entity_poly.pdbx_strand_id
1 'polypeptide(L)'
;MVLHQASLAAQAGGVDGFILGSELLGLTTVRGAGGTYPAVAKLKSLAAEVRAVVGPATKLGYAADWSEYFGHQPGGGHAVFHLDPLWADANIDFVGVDWYPPVTDWREGEVHLDADAGFLGSRDPAYLRAGLTGGEGFDWYYASPADRDAQVRTPITDGAHGEPWIWRAKDLKSWWSNPHHDRPGGVRAATPTAWVPMSKPIRLTEFGCPAVDKGANAPNLFVDPKSAESGLPPYSTGERDDFGQRRYLETVLAWLEEPAANPVSPLYGGPMIESASAWCWDARPFPDFPARSDVWSDGENWTLGHWLTGRAGIAPLPELIEALGARAGVAIDPGEAGGSVGGYVVDRPMRLRDALAPLTEAFALDPVERGDHVKMLARAGRAVGALAQDDLALPDDAPAETQTRTLDPAAETLRLRFLDAARDYQVGALIVRREAGQGTRDADAPIVLAASEAEAVAHRMLAADAAARRSRIVHLSPSAGLRFEAGDRLALDGATWRIQRLDLDERPRATLVPTLAEVGVSGRVDWTPAPPREPPAPPVLHVLDLPSDGSDDGRPRVAAAAEPWRPLEVHAGASAALLSVRARLIAPATLGQTLEALAPASPHRLDRAATLTVRMEGRNLSSAPLAAVLAGDNALAIRAPSGDWEVIGFQAAALIAPDIWRLSGLLRGQRDGVVGPATVPAGAPVVLLDAAVVPMEVAAFERGIPLVVRAAPAGGPPSGAAMSELTTTWSARALRPLAPAHLRARWIGDDFRVSWIRRTRVGGDVWDGEVPLEAGAERFRVRVLDGAAVLLEVEMAGPAFVYPAASRAVHAPSPDARIEVAQGSALYGWGAPATTGLW
;
A
#
# COMPACT_ATOMS: atom_id res chain seq x y z
N MET A 1 9.28 4.62 33.22
CA MET A 1 8.99 4.55 31.77
C MET A 1 9.13 3.13 31.23
N VAL A 2 10.29 2.46 31.36
CA VAL A 2 10.51 1.09 30.83
C VAL A 2 9.48 0.07 31.33
N LEU A 3 9.24 -0.03 32.65
CA LEU A 3 8.22 -0.94 33.20
C LEU A 3 6.79 -0.64 32.73
N HIS A 4 6.50 0.63 32.42
CA HIS A 4 5.20 1.00 31.86
C HIS A 4 5.06 0.46 30.43
N GLN A 5 6.10 0.58 29.60
CA GLN A 5 6.11 -0.01 28.25
C GLN A 5 6.03 -1.54 28.30
N ALA A 6 6.72 -2.19 29.25
CA ALA A 6 6.60 -3.62 29.48
C ALA A 6 5.16 -4.04 29.85
N SER A 7 4.48 -3.25 30.67
CA SER A 7 3.07 -3.48 31.02
C SER A 7 2.14 -3.32 29.81
N LEU A 8 2.39 -2.33 28.94
CA LEU A 8 1.63 -2.15 27.70
C LEU A 8 1.83 -3.34 26.74
N ALA A 9 3.08 -3.80 26.58
CA ALA A 9 3.38 -4.98 25.78
C ALA A 9 2.62 -6.23 26.29
N ALA A 10 2.60 -6.45 27.61
CA ALA A 10 1.84 -7.54 28.21
C ALA A 10 0.32 -7.40 27.98
N GLN A 11 -0.24 -6.20 28.13
CA GLN A 11 -1.67 -5.93 27.89
C GLN A 11 -2.08 -6.11 26.42
N ALA A 12 -1.16 -5.85 25.47
CA ALA A 12 -1.38 -6.05 24.05
C ALA A 12 -1.33 -7.53 23.63
N GLY A 13 -1.07 -8.47 24.56
CA GLY A 13 -0.96 -9.91 24.29
C GLY A 13 0.48 -10.43 24.20
N GLY A 14 1.48 -9.59 24.48
CA GLY A 14 2.91 -9.91 24.41
C GLY A 14 3.59 -9.37 23.15
N VAL A 15 4.92 -9.41 23.16
CA VAL A 15 5.80 -9.04 22.02
C VAL A 15 6.94 -10.05 21.90
N ASP A 16 7.51 -10.22 20.70
CA ASP A 16 8.62 -11.17 20.47
C ASP A 16 9.94 -10.69 21.09
N GLY A 17 10.16 -9.38 21.16
CA GLY A 17 11.38 -8.77 21.70
C GLY A 17 11.10 -7.46 22.44
N PHE A 18 11.90 -7.17 23.47
CA PHE A 18 11.83 -5.93 24.23
C PHE A 18 13.23 -5.43 24.59
N ILE A 19 13.51 -4.16 24.29
CA ILE A 19 14.79 -3.50 24.53
C ILE A 19 14.72 -2.67 25.82
N LEU A 20 15.69 -2.87 26.72
CA LEU A 20 15.75 -2.20 28.02
C LEU A 20 16.16 -0.72 27.92
N GLY A 21 16.92 -0.38 26.87
CA GLY A 21 17.41 0.95 26.49
C GLY A 21 18.31 0.86 25.25
N SER A 22 18.56 1.99 24.59
CA SER A 22 19.51 2.16 23.47
C SER A 22 20.57 3.18 23.83
N GLU A 23 21.80 2.95 23.39
CA GLU A 23 22.91 3.93 23.32
C GLU A 23 23.14 4.74 24.60
N LEU A 24 23.02 4.10 25.76
CA LEU A 24 23.23 4.75 27.06
C LEU A 24 24.73 4.86 27.41
N LEU A 25 25.61 4.98 26.41
CA LEU A 25 27.07 5.02 26.54
C LEU A 25 27.55 5.98 27.63
N GLY A 26 26.96 7.18 27.68
CA GLY A 26 27.28 8.21 28.69
C GLY A 26 26.90 7.84 30.13
N LEU A 27 26.05 6.83 30.32
CA LEU A 27 25.66 6.27 31.63
C LEU A 27 26.38 4.96 31.94
N THR A 28 26.44 4.04 30.98
CA THR A 28 27.01 2.69 31.14
C THR A 28 28.51 2.72 31.40
N THR A 29 29.22 3.72 30.88
CA THR A 29 30.67 3.90 31.08
C THR A 29 31.04 4.67 32.35
N VAL A 30 30.07 5.20 33.10
CA VAL A 30 30.32 5.92 34.36
C VAL A 30 30.88 4.95 35.41
N ARG A 31 32.09 5.24 35.89
CA ARG A 31 32.81 4.41 36.86
C ARG A 31 32.47 4.81 38.29
N GLY A 32 32.07 3.83 39.10
CA GLY A 32 31.89 3.94 40.55
C GLY A 32 33.13 3.56 41.35
N ALA A 33 32.99 3.52 42.68
CA ALA A 33 34.05 3.08 43.57
C ALA A 33 34.54 1.66 43.21
N GLY A 34 35.86 1.45 43.30
CA GLY A 34 36.48 0.15 43.03
C GLY A 34 36.42 -0.32 41.57
N GLY A 35 36.17 0.59 40.60
CA GLY A 35 36.10 0.23 39.17
C GLY A 35 34.78 -0.41 38.75
N THR A 36 33.72 -0.23 39.54
CA THR A 36 32.37 -0.74 39.24
C THR A 36 31.66 0.10 38.17
N TYR A 37 30.63 -0.48 37.54
CA TYR A 37 29.75 0.21 36.57
C TYR A 37 28.30 0.22 37.09
N PRO A 38 27.90 1.24 37.87
CA PRO A 38 26.62 1.25 38.57
C PRO A 38 25.40 1.19 37.64
N ALA A 39 25.47 1.83 36.47
CA ALA A 39 24.39 1.82 35.49
C ALA A 39 24.16 0.40 34.94
N VAL A 40 25.23 -0.36 34.65
CA VAL A 40 25.12 -1.76 34.20
C VAL A 40 24.47 -2.63 35.27
N ALA A 41 24.84 -2.45 36.55
CA ALA A 41 24.19 -3.15 37.66
C ALA A 41 22.69 -2.83 37.74
N LYS A 42 22.30 -1.57 37.49
CA LYS A 42 20.89 -1.16 37.44
C LYS A 42 20.13 -1.68 36.23
N LEU A 43 20.76 -1.74 35.04
CA LEU A 43 20.17 -2.38 33.86
C LEU A 43 19.90 -3.86 34.12
N LYS A 44 20.80 -4.54 34.82
CA LYS A 44 20.64 -5.93 35.23
C LYS A 44 19.45 -6.12 36.19
N SER A 45 19.28 -5.24 37.19
CA SER A 45 18.08 -5.22 38.02
C SER A 45 16.80 -4.95 37.22
N LEU A 46 16.84 -3.99 36.29
CA LEU A 46 15.72 -3.65 35.42
C LEU A 46 15.33 -4.83 34.50
N ALA A 47 16.30 -5.59 34.00
CA ALA A 47 16.05 -6.79 33.21
C ALA A 47 15.20 -7.82 33.98
N ALA A 48 15.51 -8.04 35.27
CA ALA A 48 14.73 -8.92 36.13
C ALA A 48 13.30 -8.38 36.39
N GLU A 49 13.17 -7.07 36.61
CA GLU A 49 11.85 -6.43 36.80
C GLU A 49 10.99 -6.50 35.53
N VAL A 50 11.57 -6.24 34.35
CA VAL A 50 10.87 -6.36 33.06
C VAL A 50 10.47 -7.82 32.80
N ARG A 51 11.38 -8.78 33.04
CA ARG A 51 11.09 -10.21 32.91
C ARG A 51 9.88 -10.64 33.72
N ALA A 52 9.74 -10.13 34.94
CA ALA A 52 8.59 -10.43 35.80
C ALA A 52 7.25 -9.91 35.23
N VAL A 53 7.28 -8.89 34.36
CA VAL A 53 6.09 -8.31 33.72
C VAL A 53 5.74 -9.02 32.42
N VAL A 54 6.71 -9.18 31.50
CA VAL A 54 6.46 -9.72 30.14
C VAL A 54 6.52 -11.25 30.07
N GLY A 55 7.04 -11.91 31.11
CA GLY A 55 7.17 -13.36 31.17
C GLY A 55 8.33 -13.92 30.32
N PRO A 56 8.44 -15.25 30.22
CA PRO A 56 9.59 -15.92 29.59
C PRO A 56 9.54 -15.96 28.05
N ALA A 57 8.38 -15.68 27.44
CA ALA A 57 8.20 -15.77 25.99
C ALA A 57 8.88 -14.61 25.24
N THR A 58 8.81 -13.38 25.79
CA THR A 58 9.41 -12.18 25.20
C THR A 58 10.93 -12.19 25.34
N LYS A 59 11.67 -11.98 24.25
CA LYS A 59 13.14 -11.91 24.29
C LYS A 59 13.62 -10.56 24.79
N LEU A 60 14.53 -10.52 25.77
CA LEU A 60 15.05 -9.28 26.34
C LEU A 60 16.49 -8.99 25.90
N GLY A 61 16.79 -7.74 25.62
CA GLY A 61 18.14 -7.27 25.32
C GLY A 61 18.35 -5.79 25.66
N TYR A 62 19.59 -5.33 25.55
CA TYR A 62 19.98 -3.93 25.57
C TYR A 62 20.61 -3.61 24.22
N ALA A 63 20.31 -2.46 23.64
CA ALA A 63 20.87 -2.01 22.38
C ALA A 63 22.08 -1.12 22.68
N ALA A 64 23.28 -1.71 22.63
CA ALA A 64 24.51 -0.98 22.83
C ALA A 64 24.91 -0.25 21.54
N ASP A 65 25.47 0.94 21.67
CA ASP A 65 26.07 1.63 20.52
C ASP A 65 27.22 0.78 19.92
N TRP A 66 27.46 0.88 18.61
CA TRP A 66 28.53 0.14 17.93
C TRP A 66 29.93 0.41 18.52
N SER A 67 30.12 1.57 19.16
CA SER A 67 31.36 1.93 19.87
C SER A 67 31.39 1.48 21.34
N GLU A 68 30.32 0.88 21.85
CA GLU A 68 30.12 0.52 23.27
C GLU A 68 30.19 -0.99 23.53
N TYR A 69 29.52 -1.80 22.70
CA TYR A 69 29.16 -3.19 23.02
C TYR A 69 30.35 -4.07 23.43
N PHE A 70 31.52 -3.79 22.86
CA PHE A 70 32.74 -4.59 22.99
C PHE A 70 33.60 -4.24 24.22
N GLY A 71 33.24 -3.20 24.98
CA GLY A 71 33.89 -2.86 26.24
C GLY A 71 34.28 -1.38 26.36
N HIS A 72 34.51 -0.93 27.59
CA HIS A 72 34.89 0.45 27.88
C HIS A 72 36.42 0.62 27.85
N GLN A 73 36.89 1.50 26.97
CA GLN A 73 38.30 1.62 26.59
C GLN A 73 38.76 3.09 26.56
N PRO A 74 38.97 3.75 27.72
CA PRO A 74 39.31 5.17 27.79
C PRO A 74 40.77 5.50 27.41
N GLY A 75 41.53 4.53 26.90
CA GLY A 75 42.94 4.68 26.51
C GLY A 75 43.95 4.11 27.51
N GLY A 76 45.24 4.20 27.16
CA GLY A 76 46.34 3.72 28.00
C GLY A 76 46.40 2.18 28.18
N GLY A 77 45.84 1.43 27.24
CA GLY A 77 45.71 -0.04 27.32
C GLY A 77 44.59 -0.52 28.26
N HIS A 78 43.86 0.40 28.91
CA HIS A 78 42.71 0.02 29.73
C HIS A 78 41.57 -0.50 28.85
N ALA A 79 41.10 -1.72 29.09
CA ALA A 79 39.92 -2.29 28.45
C ALA A 79 39.14 -3.11 29.46
N VAL A 80 37.87 -2.82 29.66
CA VAL A 80 37.00 -3.61 30.56
C VAL A 80 35.72 -3.95 29.83
N PHE A 81 35.34 -5.23 29.80
CA PHE A 81 34.09 -5.72 29.21
C PHE A 81 32.92 -5.43 30.16
N HIS A 82 32.69 -4.13 30.39
CA HIS A 82 31.82 -3.62 31.43
C HIS A 82 30.35 -4.05 31.30
N LEU A 83 29.90 -4.45 30.11
CA LEU A 83 28.55 -4.95 29.84
C LEU A 83 28.42 -6.47 30.01
N ASP A 84 29.50 -7.23 30.12
CA ASP A 84 29.45 -8.69 30.31
C ASP A 84 28.60 -9.13 31.51
N PRO A 85 28.58 -8.41 32.66
CA PRO A 85 27.66 -8.74 33.75
C PRO A 85 26.18 -8.71 33.35
N LEU A 86 25.79 -7.86 32.39
CA LEU A 86 24.46 -7.79 31.82
C LEU A 86 24.29 -8.86 30.73
N TRP A 87 25.25 -8.97 29.80
CA TRP A 87 25.22 -9.96 28.72
C TRP A 87 25.19 -11.40 29.21
N ALA A 88 25.82 -11.71 30.34
CA ALA A 88 25.77 -13.03 30.96
C ALA A 88 24.53 -13.27 31.83
N ASP A 89 23.71 -12.25 32.11
CA ASP A 89 22.54 -12.40 32.99
C ASP A 89 21.48 -13.32 32.37
N ALA A 90 20.88 -14.20 33.17
CA ALA A 90 19.90 -15.16 32.69
C ALA A 90 18.59 -14.53 32.17
N ASN A 91 18.31 -13.27 32.52
CA ASN A 91 17.15 -12.54 32.00
C ASN A 91 17.38 -11.96 30.61
N ILE A 92 18.63 -11.82 30.16
CA ILE A 92 18.97 -11.32 28.82
C ILE A 92 19.02 -12.49 27.84
N ASP A 93 18.35 -12.38 26.70
CA ASP A 93 18.31 -13.42 25.67
C ASP A 93 19.28 -13.16 24.52
N PHE A 94 19.55 -11.89 24.20
CA PHE A 94 20.39 -11.49 23.07
C PHE A 94 21.24 -10.25 23.39
N VAL A 95 22.35 -10.10 22.68
CA VAL A 95 23.17 -8.88 22.68
C VAL A 95 22.64 -7.96 21.58
N GLY A 96 22.12 -6.79 21.93
CA GLY A 96 21.67 -5.80 20.95
C GLY A 96 22.80 -4.84 20.60
N VAL A 97 22.98 -4.57 19.31
CA VAL A 97 23.98 -3.62 18.81
C VAL A 97 23.34 -2.69 17.79
N ASP A 98 23.42 -1.39 18.02
CA ASP A 98 23.06 -0.36 17.04
C ASP A 98 24.26 -0.16 16.11
N TRP A 99 24.23 -0.85 14.97
CA TRP A 99 25.39 -1.12 14.11
C TRP A 99 25.59 -0.07 13.03
N TYR A 100 26.39 0.94 13.36
CA TYR A 100 26.73 2.04 12.47
C TYR A 100 28.23 2.36 12.33
N PRO A 101 29.14 1.37 12.32
CA PRO A 101 30.56 1.67 12.21
C PRO A 101 30.93 2.17 10.79
N PRO A 102 32.03 2.94 10.62
CA PRO A 102 32.52 3.32 9.31
C PRO A 102 32.80 2.11 8.41
N VAL A 103 32.23 2.11 7.20
CA VAL A 103 32.42 1.05 6.20
C VAL A 103 33.38 1.50 5.10
N THR A 104 33.34 2.78 4.73
CA THR A 104 34.25 3.35 3.72
C THR A 104 35.04 4.53 4.28
N ASP A 105 36.09 4.96 3.57
CA ASP A 105 36.86 6.20 3.78
C ASP A 105 37.04 6.94 2.44
N TRP A 106 36.01 6.88 1.58
CA TRP A 106 36.06 7.43 0.22
C TRP A 106 36.21 8.95 0.23
N ARG A 107 36.89 9.52 -0.76
CA ARG A 107 37.15 10.96 -0.92
C ARG A 107 36.83 11.40 -2.33
N GLU A 108 36.78 12.71 -2.54
CA GLU A 108 36.67 13.26 -3.88
C GLU A 108 37.94 13.02 -4.69
N GLY A 109 37.77 12.77 -5.99
CA GLY A 109 38.86 12.54 -6.94
C GLY A 109 39.45 11.13 -6.88
N GLU A 110 40.64 10.98 -7.46
CA GLU A 110 41.30 9.67 -7.66
C GLU A 110 42.64 9.58 -6.92
N VAL A 111 43.04 10.63 -6.19
CA VAL A 111 44.34 10.72 -5.51
C VAL A 111 44.15 10.47 -4.01
N HIS A 112 43.76 9.24 -3.67
CA HIS A 112 43.59 8.78 -2.29
C HIS A 112 43.74 7.25 -2.21
N LEU A 113 44.07 6.75 -1.01
CA LEU A 113 44.48 5.35 -0.79
C LEU A 113 43.43 4.31 -1.24
N ASP A 114 42.14 4.63 -1.15
CA ASP A 114 41.07 3.69 -1.50
C ASP A 114 40.86 3.58 -3.01
N ALA A 115 41.08 4.67 -3.75
CA ALA A 115 41.11 4.63 -5.22
C ALA A 115 42.36 3.87 -5.71
N ASP A 116 43.50 4.09 -5.06
CA ASP A 116 44.76 3.36 -5.31
C ASP A 116 44.63 1.85 -4.99
N ALA A 117 43.82 1.50 -3.99
CA ALA A 117 43.47 0.11 -3.68
C ALA A 117 42.57 -0.56 -4.73
N GLY A 118 42.10 0.20 -5.72
CA GLY A 118 41.38 -0.31 -6.90
C GLY A 118 39.86 -0.16 -6.84
N PHE A 119 39.29 0.29 -5.74
CA PHE A 119 37.84 0.52 -5.61
C PHE A 119 37.33 1.61 -6.55
N LEU A 120 36.08 1.49 -6.99
CA LEU A 120 35.51 2.33 -8.05
C LEU A 120 34.71 3.54 -7.52
N GLY A 121 34.35 3.55 -6.24
CA GLY A 121 33.53 4.60 -5.66
C GLY A 121 33.05 4.26 -4.25
N SER A 122 32.43 5.25 -3.59
CA SER A 122 31.78 5.07 -2.28
C SER A 122 30.63 4.05 -2.28
N ARG A 123 30.06 3.75 -3.45
CA ARG A 123 28.93 2.85 -3.66
C ARG A 123 29.34 1.49 -4.22
N ASP A 124 30.64 1.25 -4.40
CA ASP A 124 31.18 0.01 -4.95
C ASP A 124 30.82 -1.18 -4.04
N PRO A 125 30.06 -2.19 -4.52
CA PRO A 125 29.68 -3.33 -3.71
C PRO A 125 30.87 -4.09 -3.11
N ALA A 126 32.00 -4.19 -3.85
CA ALA A 126 33.19 -4.85 -3.35
C ALA A 126 33.83 -4.05 -2.20
N TYR A 127 33.82 -2.72 -2.29
CA TYR A 127 34.33 -1.86 -1.24
C TYR A 127 33.47 -1.91 0.02
N LEU A 128 32.16 -1.74 -0.15
CA LEU A 128 31.19 -1.82 0.95
C LEU A 128 31.32 -3.16 1.67
N ARG A 129 31.41 -4.28 0.92
CA ARG A 129 31.55 -5.61 1.52
C ARG A 129 32.86 -5.76 2.28
N ALA A 130 33.99 -5.31 1.71
CA ALA A 130 35.28 -5.38 2.37
C ALA A 130 35.30 -4.57 3.68
N GLY A 131 34.64 -3.41 3.68
CA GLY A 131 34.55 -2.50 4.82
C GLY A 131 33.74 -3.00 6.02
N LEU A 132 32.81 -3.94 5.84
CA LEU A 132 32.02 -4.50 6.96
C LEU A 132 32.90 -5.26 7.96
N THR A 133 34.00 -5.88 7.50
CA THR A 133 34.93 -6.68 8.31
C THR A 133 36.39 -6.28 8.08
N GLY A 134 36.65 -5.01 7.79
CA GLY A 134 37.97 -4.46 7.46
C GLY A 134 37.97 -2.92 7.46
N GLY A 135 39.11 -2.25 7.32
CA GLY A 135 39.18 -0.78 7.30
C GLY A 135 39.11 -0.12 8.69
N GLU A 136 38.56 1.10 8.77
CA GLU A 136 38.50 1.89 10.02
C GLU A 136 37.73 1.15 11.12
N GLY A 137 38.32 1.03 12.32
CA GLY A 137 37.71 0.31 13.45
C GLY A 137 37.86 -1.22 13.38
N PHE A 138 38.60 -1.75 12.39
CA PHE A 138 38.98 -3.16 12.31
C PHE A 138 40.48 -3.35 12.04
N ASP A 139 40.97 -2.81 10.92
CA ASP A 139 42.38 -2.92 10.52
C ASP A 139 43.20 -1.75 11.09
N TRP A 140 42.59 -0.56 11.14
CA TRP A 140 43.27 0.68 11.51
C TRP A 140 42.31 1.71 12.12
N TYR A 141 42.85 2.78 12.69
CA TYR A 141 42.13 3.96 13.16
C TYR A 141 42.91 5.24 12.86
N TYR A 142 42.26 6.41 12.95
CA TYR A 142 42.92 7.71 12.87
C TYR A 142 43.19 8.26 14.27
N ALA A 143 44.44 8.61 14.58
CA ALA A 143 44.82 9.14 15.89
C ALA A 143 44.46 10.62 16.06
N SER A 144 44.26 11.34 14.96
CA SER A 144 43.85 12.75 14.94
C SER A 144 43.08 13.10 13.66
N PRO A 145 42.36 14.24 13.62
CA PRO A 145 41.77 14.75 12.38
C PRO A 145 42.81 15.01 11.28
N ALA A 146 44.03 15.45 11.63
CA ALA A 146 45.10 15.66 10.66
C ALA A 146 45.56 14.33 10.02
N ASP A 147 45.62 13.26 10.82
CA ASP A 147 45.91 11.92 10.30
C ASP A 147 44.78 11.43 9.38
N ARG A 148 43.52 11.74 9.71
CA ARG A 148 42.39 11.47 8.81
C ARG A 148 42.57 12.22 7.50
N ASP A 149 42.86 13.51 7.51
CA ASP A 149 43.02 14.31 6.28
C ASP A 149 44.18 13.81 5.40
N ALA A 150 45.27 13.34 6.01
CA ALA A 150 46.42 12.78 5.31
C ALA A 150 46.34 11.27 5.03
N GLN A 151 45.25 10.61 5.40
CA GLN A 151 45.09 9.14 5.39
C GLN A 151 46.22 8.36 6.10
N VAL A 152 46.73 8.90 7.21
CA VAL A 152 47.71 8.23 8.08
C VAL A 152 46.98 7.21 8.97
N ARG A 153 46.79 6.01 8.43
CA ARG A 153 46.07 4.90 9.06
C ARG A 153 46.95 4.19 10.09
N THR A 154 46.58 4.28 11.37
CA THR A 154 47.31 3.60 12.46
C THR A 154 46.78 2.17 12.66
N PRO A 155 47.61 1.11 12.52
CA PRO A 155 47.13 -0.26 12.64
C PRO A 155 46.57 -0.60 14.03
N ILE A 156 45.45 -1.33 14.07
CA ILE A 156 44.90 -1.89 15.30
C ILE A 156 45.62 -3.21 15.60
N THR A 157 46.44 -3.21 16.64
CA THR A 157 47.22 -4.37 17.09
C THR A 157 47.17 -4.51 18.60
N ASP A 158 47.53 -5.69 19.11
CA ASP A 158 47.55 -5.97 20.55
C ASP A 158 48.91 -6.47 21.07
N GLY A 159 49.95 -6.29 20.25
CA GLY A 159 51.33 -6.64 20.58
C GLY A 159 51.47 -8.03 21.20
N ALA A 160 51.91 -8.07 22.46
CA ALA A 160 52.30 -9.29 23.17
C ALA A 160 51.18 -10.30 23.42
N HIS A 161 49.91 -9.87 23.44
CA HIS A 161 48.78 -10.76 23.74
C HIS A 161 48.11 -11.32 22.49
N GLY A 162 48.31 -10.71 21.31
CA GLY A 162 47.75 -11.23 20.07
C GLY A 162 46.22 -11.25 20.01
N GLU A 163 45.54 -10.41 20.80
CA GLU A 163 44.08 -10.31 20.86
C GLU A 163 43.61 -8.94 20.28
N PRO A 164 43.94 -8.57 19.03
CA PRO A 164 43.57 -7.27 18.46
C PRO A 164 42.06 -7.04 18.41
N TRP A 165 41.28 -8.12 18.39
CA TRP A 165 39.81 -8.08 18.38
C TRP A 165 39.20 -7.31 19.55
N ILE A 166 39.89 -7.20 20.70
CA ILE A 166 39.35 -6.41 21.81
C ILE A 166 39.30 -4.92 21.48
N TRP A 167 40.13 -4.45 20.54
CA TRP A 167 40.23 -3.06 20.12
C TRP A 167 39.46 -2.78 18.81
N ARG A 168 38.87 -3.82 18.21
CA ARG A 168 38.17 -3.72 16.92
C ARG A 168 36.68 -3.58 17.16
N ALA A 169 36.19 -2.35 17.08
CA ALA A 169 34.76 -2.07 17.19
C ALA A 169 33.92 -2.86 16.16
N LYS A 170 34.49 -3.23 15.01
CA LYS A 170 33.78 -4.01 13.99
C LYS A 170 33.86 -5.53 14.12
N ASP A 171 34.65 -6.07 15.04
CA ASP A 171 34.95 -7.51 15.09
C ASP A 171 33.94 -8.30 15.93
N LEU A 172 32.66 -8.22 15.54
CA LEU A 172 31.54 -8.92 16.20
C LEU A 172 31.82 -10.42 16.36
N LYS A 173 32.40 -11.04 15.33
CA LYS A 173 32.70 -12.47 15.32
C LYS A 173 33.74 -12.86 16.35
N SER A 174 34.87 -12.15 16.40
CA SER A 174 35.92 -12.47 17.37
C SER A 174 35.47 -12.11 18.78
N TRP A 175 34.76 -11.00 18.98
CA TRP A 175 34.16 -10.67 20.27
C TRP A 175 33.22 -11.80 20.75
N TRP A 176 32.27 -12.21 19.91
CA TRP A 176 31.29 -13.23 20.25
C TRP A 176 31.89 -14.62 20.54
N SER A 177 32.98 -14.99 19.85
CA SER A 177 33.56 -16.34 19.89
C SER A 177 34.73 -16.53 20.86
N ASN A 178 35.26 -15.46 21.48
CA ASN A 178 36.42 -15.56 22.37
C ASN A 178 36.07 -15.36 23.85
N PRO A 179 36.87 -15.94 24.77
CA PRO A 179 36.77 -15.62 26.19
C PRO A 179 37.22 -14.19 26.45
N HIS A 180 36.42 -13.43 27.22
CA HIS A 180 36.71 -12.05 27.55
C HIS A 180 37.59 -11.96 28.80
N HIS A 181 38.69 -11.22 28.72
CA HIS A 181 39.59 -10.96 29.84
C HIS A 181 39.80 -9.46 30.02
N ASP A 182 39.35 -8.91 31.15
CA ASP A 182 39.54 -7.50 31.47
C ASP A 182 41.01 -7.12 31.55
N ARG A 183 41.30 -5.86 31.23
CA ARG A 183 42.63 -5.24 31.25
C ARG A 183 42.63 -3.94 32.08
N PRO A 184 42.35 -4.00 33.40
CA PRO A 184 42.39 -2.81 34.23
C PRO A 184 43.79 -2.18 34.20
N GLY A 185 43.89 -0.99 33.61
CA GLY A 185 45.16 -0.27 33.48
C GLY A 185 46.18 -0.97 32.56
N GLY A 186 45.72 -1.75 31.58
CA GLY A 186 46.59 -2.42 30.61
C GLY A 186 46.98 -3.85 30.97
N VAL A 187 46.63 -4.33 32.16
CA VAL A 187 47.07 -5.66 32.63
C VAL A 187 45.98 -6.70 32.41
N ARG A 188 46.20 -7.66 31.52
CA ARG A 188 45.25 -8.75 31.23
C ARG A 188 45.00 -9.63 32.46
N ALA A 189 43.74 -9.74 32.87
CA ALA A 189 43.29 -10.57 33.98
C ALA A 189 43.48 -12.06 33.67
N ALA A 190 43.89 -12.83 34.68
CA ALA A 190 44.10 -14.28 34.54
C ALA A 190 42.78 -15.04 34.32
N THR A 191 41.70 -14.59 34.94
CA THR A 191 40.37 -15.18 34.83
C THR A 191 39.53 -14.42 33.80
N PRO A 192 38.74 -15.12 32.97
CA PRO A 192 37.80 -14.45 32.09
C PRO A 192 36.63 -13.83 32.88
N THR A 193 35.86 -12.97 32.23
CA THR A 193 34.61 -12.43 32.75
C THR A 193 33.51 -13.52 32.79
N ALA A 194 32.28 -13.12 33.11
CA ALA A 194 31.13 -14.02 33.10
C ALA A 194 30.63 -14.37 31.68
N TRP A 195 31.15 -13.74 30.63
CA TRP A 195 30.77 -14.06 29.25
C TRP A 195 31.19 -15.47 28.87
N VAL A 196 30.23 -16.26 28.38
CA VAL A 196 30.49 -17.57 27.79
C VAL A 196 30.51 -17.39 26.27
N PRO A 197 31.61 -17.74 25.59
CA PRO A 197 31.70 -17.62 24.14
C PRO A 197 30.54 -18.31 23.43
N MET A 198 29.97 -17.63 22.44
CA MET A 198 28.86 -18.14 21.60
C MET A 198 27.56 -18.44 22.35
N SER A 199 27.39 -17.95 23.58
CA SER A 199 26.27 -18.32 24.44
C SER A 199 24.94 -17.66 24.10
N LYS A 200 24.97 -16.50 23.44
CA LYS A 200 23.78 -15.73 23.05
C LYS A 200 23.92 -15.18 21.64
N PRO A 201 22.82 -15.08 20.87
CA PRO A 201 22.86 -14.40 19.60
C PRO A 201 23.03 -12.89 19.77
N ILE A 202 23.54 -12.26 18.73
CA ILE A 202 23.56 -10.82 18.49
C ILE A 202 22.31 -10.47 17.67
N ARG A 203 21.69 -9.33 17.97
CA ARG A 203 20.74 -8.67 17.09
C ARG A 203 21.31 -7.32 16.72
N LEU A 204 21.39 -7.01 15.43
CA LEU A 204 21.62 -5.63 15.01
C LEU A 204 20.30 -4.91 15.26
N THR A 205 20.18 -4.29 16.44
CA THR A 205 18.95 -3.64 16.90
C THR A 205 18.63 -2.42 16.06
N GLU A 206 19.69 -1.83 15.50
CA GLU A 206 19.63 -0.92 14.37
C GLU A 206 20.77 -1.22 13.40
N PHE A 207 20.55 -0.97 12.12
CA PHE A 207 21.60 -0.76 11.12
C PHE A 207 21.05 0.13 10.02
N GLY A 208 21.90 0.91 9.37
CA GLY A 208 21.47 1.74 8.26
C GLY A 208 22.56 2.69 7.82
N CYS A 209 22.24 3.48 6.80
CA CYS A 209 23.10 4.51 6.25
C CYS A 209 22.23 5.72 5.89
N PRO A 210 22.66 6.96 6.16
CA PRO A 210 21.93 8.14 5.70
C PRO A 210 21.92 8.19 4.16
N ALA A 211 20.86 8.74 3.57
CA ALA A 211 20.74 8.91 2.12
C ALA A 211 21.48 10.17 1.64
N VAL A 212 22.78 10.20 1.90
CA VAL A 212 23.68 11.30 1.56
C VAL A 212 24.95 10.73 0.94
N ASP A 213 25.57 11.48 0.04
CA ASP A 213 26.85 11.16 -0.56
C ASP A 213 27.86 10.74 0.51
N LYS A 214 28.56 9.63 0.26
CA LYS A 214 29.51 9.00 1.20
C LYS A 214 28.92 8.68 2.58
N GLY A 215 27.62 8.41 2.67
CA GLY A 215 26.94 7.96 3.89
C GLY A 215 27.67 6.83 4.62
N ALA A 216 28.22 5.87 3.86
CA ALA A 216 28.97 4.74 4.38
C ALA A 216 30.30 5.11 5.08
N ASN A 217 30.80 6.35 4.94
CA ASN A 217 31.98 6.82 5.67
C ASN A 217 31.69 6.99 7.17
N ALA A 218 30.45 7.31 7.54
CA ALA A 218 30.02 7.41 8.93
C ALA A 218 28.51 7.14 9.00
N PRO A 219 28.08 5.86 8.96
CA PRO A 219 26.67 5.50 8.90
C PRO A 219 25.85 5.98 10.12
N ASN A 220 26.52 6.31 11.23
CA ASN A 220 25.90 6.79 12.47
C ASN A 220 25.44 8.24 12.39
N LEU A 221 26.00 9.05 11.48
CA LEU A 221 25.69 10.47 11.41
C LEU A 221 24.35 10.71 10.71
N PHE A 222 23.55 11.60 11.28
CA PHE A 222 22.32 12.09 10.70
C PHE A 222 22.39 13.60 10.50
N VAL A 223 21.81 14.08 9.41
CA VAL A 223 21.68 15.50 9.14
C VAL A 223 20.34 15.98 9.71
N ASP A 224 20.41 16.66 10.85
CA ASP A 224 19.28 17.38 11.45
C ASP A 224 19.67 18.85 11.63
N PRO A 225 19.09 19.79 10.86
CA PRO A 225 19.38 21.23 11.01
C PRO A 225 19.12 21.79 12.43
N LYS A 226 18.40 21.06 13.28
CA LYS A 226 18.02 21.47 14.64
C LYS A 226 18.89 20.87 15.73
N SER A 227 19.74 19.88 15.41
CA SER A 227 20.56 19.17 16.39
C SER A 227 22.00 19.69 16.40
N ALA A 228 22.58 19.83 17.59
CA ALA A 228 24.01 20.12 17.75
C ALA A 228 24.90 18.90 17.44
N GLU A 229 24.32 17.69 17.43
CA GLU A 229 24.98 16.43 17.06
C GLU A 229 24.86 16.13 15.56
N SER A 230 24.34 17.09 14.78
CA SER A 230 24.17 16.98 13.33
C SER A 230 25.50 17.09 12.60
N GLY A 231 25.76 16.17 11.68
CA GLY A 231 27.00 16.15 10.92
C GLY A 231 26.84 15.46 9.58
N LEU A 232 27.57 15.94 8.57
CA LEU A 232 27.77 15.18 7.35
C LEU A 232 28.82 14.09 7.57
N PRO A 233 28.70 12.93 6.90
CA PRO A 233 29.79 11.97 6.84
C PRO A 233 31.11 12.64 6.39
N PRO A 234 32.27 12.19 6.89
CA PRO A 234 33.55 12.74 6.49
C PRO A 234 33.68 12.80 4.96
N TYR A 235 34.06 13.97 4.44
CA TYR A 235 34.28 14.24 3.01
C TYR A 235 33.03 14.17 2.12
N SER A 236 31.83 14.03 2.70
CA SER A 236 30.56 14.12 1.98
C SER A 236 30.34 15.53 1.41
N THR A 237 29.77 15.61 0.21
CA THR A 237 29.34 16.87 -0.40
C THR A 237 27.96 17.35 0.11
N GLY A 238 27.25 16.52 0.87
CA GLY A 238 25.87 16.78 1.31
C GLY A 238 24.81 16.55 0.24
N GLU A 239 25.18 15.94 -0.89
CA GLU A 239 24.25 15.55 -1.95
C GLU A 239 23.35 14.39 -1.50
N ARG A 240 22.07 14.39 -1.89
CA ARG A 240 21.16 13.27 -1.60
C ARG A 240 21.57 12.03 -2.42
N ASP A 241 21.65 10.88 -1.74
CA ASP A 241 22.10 9.63 -2.35
C ASP A 241 21.30 8.41 -1.87
N ASP A 242 20.12 8.25 -2.44
CA ASP A 242 19.24 7.11 -2.16
C ASP A 242 19.85 5.78 -2.64
N PHE A 243 20.60 5.79 -3.74
CA PHE A 243 21.22 4.58 -4.30
C PHE A 243 22.38 4.09 -3.42
N GLY A 244 23.21 4.99 -2.89
CA GLY A 244 24.25 4.67 -1.92
C GLY A 244 23.69 4.06 -0.64
N GLN A 245 22.62 4.65 -0.06
CA GLN A 245 21.91 4.08 1.08
C GLN A 245 21.43 2.65 0.76
N ARG A 246 20.80 2.46 -0.40
CA ARG A 246 20.31 1.14 -0.81
C ARG A 246 21.44 0.11 -0.93
N ARG A 247 22.54 0.46 -1.62
CA ARG A 247 23.69 -0.44 -1.78
C ARG A 247 24.31 -0.82 -0.44
N TYR A 248 24.39 0.11 0.51
CA TYR A 248 24.82 -0.21 1.88
C TYR A 248 23.91 -1.26 2.53
N LEU A 249 22.59 -1.04 2.50
CA LEU A 249 21.62 -1.97 3.10
C LEU A 249 21.68 -3.35 2.45
N GLU A 250 21.71 -3.42 1.12
CA GLU A 250 21.84 -4.67 0.37
C GLU A 250 23.14 -5.41 0.73
N THR A 251 24.25 -4.67 0.90
CA THR A 251 25.53 -5.26 1.28
C THR A 251 25.50 -5.85 2.69
N VAL A 252 24.92 -5.14 3.67
CA VAL A 252 24.77 -5.67 5.04
C VAL A 252 23.90 -6.92 5.04
N LEU A 253 22.76 -6.91 4.34
CA LEU A 253 21.86 -8.06 4.28
C LEU A 253 22.53 -9.28 3.63
N ALA A 254 23.25 -9.08 2.51
CA ALA A 254 24.00 -10.15 1.86
C ALA A 254 25.12 -10.71 2.78
N TRP A 255 25.81 -9.84 3.52
CA TRP A 255 26.85 -10.24 4.48
C TRP A 255 26.30 -11.13 5.60
N LEU A 256 25.08 -10.87 6.08
CA LEU A 256 24.43 -11.68 7.12
C LEU A 256 24.09 -13.11 6.66
N GLU A 257 23.92 -13.33 5.35
CA GLU A 257 23.63 -14.63 4.76
C GLU A 257 24.90 -15.49 4.56
N GLU A 258 26.10 -14.89 4.64
CA GLU A 258 27.36 -15.59 4.44
C GLU A 258 27.73 -16.46 5.67
N PRO A 259 27.80 -17.80 5.55
CA PRO A 259 28.08 -18.67 6.71
C PRO A 259 29.44 -18.44 7.37
N ALA A 260 30.43 -17.97 6.59
CA ALA A 260 31.76 -17.66 7.10
C ALA A 260 31.77 -16.38 7.96
N ALA A 261 30.90 -15.42 7.64
CA ALA A 261 30.77 -14.16 8.36
C ALA A 261 29.82 -14.27 9.56
N ASN A 262 28.71 -15.02 9.39
CA ASN A 262 27.68 -15.21 10.38
C ASN A 262 27.57 -16.71 10.79
N PRO A 263 28.55 -17.24 11.55
CA PRO A 263 28.61 -18.66 11.89
C PRO A 263 27.48 -19.10 12.84
N VAL A 264 27.18 -20.39 12.85
CA VAL A 264 26.19 -20.98 13.77
C VAL A 264 26.83 -21.34 15.11
N SER A 265 26.15 -21.00 16.21
CA SER A 265 26.55 -21.38 17.56
C SER A 265 26.35 -22.87 17.82
N PRO A 266 27.35 -23.56 18.40
CA PRO A 266 27.15 -24.92 18.90
C PRO A 266 26.29 -24.97 20.18
N LEU A 267 26.07 -23.84 20.87
CA LEU A 267 25.37 -23.81 22.17
C LEU A 267 23.85 -23.69 22.02
N TYR A 268 23.38 -22.89 21.05
CA TYR A 268 21.95 -22.68 20.80
C TYR A 268 21.48 -23.08 19.39
N GLY A 269 22.40 -23.48 18.50
CA GLY A 269 22.06 -24.02 17.17
C GLY A 269 21.58 -23.01 16.13
N GLY A 270 21.70 -21.71 16.40
CA GLY A 270 21.33 -20.63 15.47
C GLY A 270 22.53 -19.76 15.05
N PRO A 271 22.36 -18.83 14.10
CA PRO A 271 23.42 -17.93 13.65
C PRO A 271 23.88 -16.98 14.76
N MET A 272 25.11 -16.48 14.66
CA MET A 272 25.70 -15.49 15.55
C MET A 272 24.86 -14.21 15.57
N ILE A 273 24.56 -13.65 14.41
CA ILE A 273 23.63 -12.56 14.21
C ILE A 273 22.28 -13.17 13.80
N GLU A 274 21.33 -13.13 14.73
CA GLU A 274 20.00 -13.74 14.58
C GLU A 274 19.06 -12.88 13.74
N SER A 275 19.15 -11.55 13.88
CA SER A 275 18.28 -10.61 13.19
C SER A 275 18.94 -9.24 13.05
N ALA A 276 18.49 -8.46 12.07
CA ALA A 276 18.91 -7.08 11.87
C ALA A 276 17.69 -6.20 11.54
N SER A 277 17.58 -5.05 12.21
CA SER A 277 16.48 -4.11 12.03
C SER A 277 16.97 -2.85 11.31
N ALA A 278 16.49 -2.61 10.09
CA ALA A 278 16.91 -1.46 9.31
C ALA A 278 16.31 -0.17 9.87
N TRP A 279 17.16 0.83 10.11
CA TRP A 279 16.76 2.16 10.53
C TRP A 279 16.64 3.07 9.29
N CYS A 280 15.51 3.76 9.04
CA CYS A 280 14.24 3.68 9.77
C CYS A 280 13.01 3.72 8.87
N TRP A 281 11.90 3.20 9.39
CA TRP A 281 10.59 3.29 8.74
C TRP A 281 9.67 4.23 9.53
N ASP A 282 9.19 5.28 8.87
CA ASP A 282 8.25 6.23 9.47
C ASP A 282 6.81 5.74 9.35
N ALA A 283 6.04 5.88 10.42
CA ALA A 283 4.62 5.51 10.43
C ALA A 283 3.73 6.53 9.70
N ARG A 284 4.22 7.76 9.48
CA ARG A 284 3.49 8.77 8.70
C ARG A 284 3.49 8.36 7.22
N PRO A 285 2.36 8.52 6.51
CA PRO A 285 2.26 8.07 5.12
C PRO A 285 3.14 8.91 4.20
N PHE A 286 3.85 8.26 3.28
CA PHE A 286 4.59 8.94 2.20
C PHE A 286 3.66 9.12 0.97
N PRO A 287 3.73 10.25 0.23
CA PRO A 287 4.64 11.40 0.39
C PRO A 287 4.13 12.44 1.38
N ASP A 288 2.95 12.23 1.95
CA ASP A 288 2.30 13.13 2.90
C ASP A 288 3.32 13.62 3.95
N PHE A 289 4.02 12.75 4.66
CA PHE A 289 5.35 13.07 5.20
C PHE A 289 6.41 12.69 4.14
N PRO A 290 7.33 13.59 3.77
CA PRO A 290 7.62 14.90 4.38
C PRO A 290 6.85 16.10 3.78
N ALA A 291 5.93 15.90 2.83
CA ALA A 291 5.33 16.97 2.04
C ALA A 291 4.47 18.00 2.80
N ARG A 292 3.66 17.58 3.78
CA ARG A 292 2.73 18.46 4.54
C ARG A 292 3.39 18.98 5.81
N SER A 293 4.28 19.96 5.64
CA SER A 293 4.98 20.62 6.74
C SER A 293 4.08 21.46 7.65
N ASP A 294 2.84 21.72 7.23
CA ASP A 294 1.78 22.32 8.04
C ASP A 294 1.16 21.34 9.06
N VAL A 295 1.26 20.03 8.79
CA VAL A 295 0.75 18.96 9.67
C VAL A 295 1.88 18.33 10.49
N TRP A 296 3.04 18.13 9.89
CA TRP A 296 4.16 17.39 10.48
C TRP A 296 5.43 18.22 10.61
N SER A 297 6.21 17.97 11.66
CA SER A 297 7.57 18.49 11.81
C SER A 297 8.62 17.58 11.15
N ASP A 298 9.83 18.13 11.01
CA ASP A 298 11.07 17.41 10.68
C ASP A 298 11.12 16.79 9.29
N GLY A 299 10.25 17.25 8.38
CA GLY A 299 10.25 16.83 6.98
C GLY A 299 11.57 17.13 6.26
N GLU A 300 12.33 18.13 6.72
CA GLU A 300 13.66 18.44 6.16
C GLU A 300 14.66 17.28 6.35
N ASN A 301 14.55 16.56 7.47
CA ASN A 301 15.45 15.46 7.83
C ASN A 301 15.27 14.24 6.92
N TRP A 302 14.08 14.08 6.29
CA TRP A 302 13.84 12.99 5.34
C TRP A 302 14.85 13.02 4.19
N THR A 303 15.20 14.21 3.69
CA THR A 303 16.02 14.37 2.46
C THR A 303 17.36 13.67 2.52
N LEU A 304 18.04 13.68 3.67
CA LEU A 304 19.38 13.13 3.84
C LEU A 304 19.47 12.06 4.94
N GLY A 305 18.41 11.88 5.74
CA GLY A 305 18.39 10.91 6.84
C GLY A 305 18.18 9.47 6.39
N HIS A 306 18.08 8.57 7.37
CA HIS A 306 17.99 7.12 7.21
C HIS A 306 16.61 6.58 6.78
N TRP A 307 15.61 7.46 6.62
CA TRP A 307 14.23 7.08 6.29
C TRP A 307 14.16 6.24 5.01
N LEU A 308 13.52 5.08 5.12
CA LEU A 308 13.26 4.16 4.01
C LEU A 308 11.90 4.41 3.36
N THR A 309 10.97 5.06 4.08
CA THR A 309 9.64 5.38 3.57
C THR A 309 9.76 6.29 2.35
N GLY A 310 9.20 5.86 1.21
CA GLY A 310 9.36 6.54 -0.08
C GLY A 310 10.62 6.18 -0.87
N ARG A 311 11.60 5.49 -0.27
CA ARG A 311 12.85 5.05 -0.91
C ARG A 311 12.92 3.55 -1.18
N ALA A 312 12.41 2.73 -0.26
CA ALA A 312 12.48 1.27 -0.37
C ALA A 312 11.79 0.74 -1.65
N GLY A 313 10.78 1.45 -2.16
CA GLY A 313 10.04 1.10 -3.38
C GLY A 313 10.64 1.64 -4.68
N ILE A 314 11.73 2.42 -4.61
CA ILE A 314 12.38 3.01 -5.80
C ILE A 314 13.12 1.89 -6.55
N ALA A 315 13.00 1.87 -7.88
CA ALA A 315 13.68 0.91 -8.72
C ALA A 315 15.13 1.37 -8.96
N PRO A 316 16.14 0.58 -8.58
CA PRO A 316 17.50 0.91 -8.95
C PRO A 316 17.70 0.68 -10.45
N LEU A 317 18.53 1.53 -11.05
CA LEU A 317 18.69 1.58 -12.50
C LEU A 317 19.24 0.26 -13.10
N PRO A 318 20.22 -0.43 -12.48
CA PRO A 318 20.71 -1.72 -12.97
C PRO A 318 19.60 -2.74 -13.17
N GLU A 319 18.83 -2.98 -12.12
CA GLU A 319 17.77 -3.99 -12.07
C GLU A 319 16.61 -3.62 -13.02
N LEU A 320 16.34 -2.32 -13.21
CA LEU A 320 15.38 -1.85 -14.21
C LEU A 320 15.84 -2.15 -15.64
N ILE A 321 17.12 -1.92 -15.96
CA ILE A 321 17.69 -2.21 -17.29
C ILE A 321 17.65 -3.71 -17.58
N GLU A 322 18.04 -4.54 -16.60
CA GLU A 322 17.96 -5.99 -16.70
C GLU A 322 16.51 -6.45 -16.92
N ALA A 323 15.55 -5.90 -16.18
CA ALA A 323 14.14 -6.24 -16.33
C ALA A 323 13.58 -5.89 -17.71
N LEU A 324 13.99 -4.74 -18.28
CA LEU A 324 13.63 -4.37 -19.65
C LEU A 324 14.23 -5.34 -20.68
N GLY A 325 15.50 -5.72 -20.50
CA GLY A 325 16.17 -6.72 -21.32
C GLY A 325 15.47 -8.08 -21.26
N ALA A 326 15.23 -8.60 -20.05
CA ALA A 326 14.54 -9.86 -19.81
C ALA A 326 13.15 -9.90 -20.46
N ARG A 327 12.38 -8.80 -20.36
CA ARG A 327 11.07 -8.68 -21.01
C ARG A 327 11.14 -8.74 -22.53
N ALA A 328 12.25 -8.31 -23.12
CA ALA A 328 12.51 -8.39 -24.55
C ALA A 328 13.25 -9.69 -24.97
N GLY A 329 13.60 -10.57 -24.01
CA GLY A 329 14.37 -11.79 -24.27
C GLY A 329 15.85 -11.56 -24.58
N VAL A 330 16.42 -10.45 -24.10
CA VAL A 330 17.84 -10.08 -24.30
C VAL A 330 18.51 -9.90 -22.95
N ALA A 331 19.60 -10.64 -22.71
CA ALA A 331 20.44 -10.43 -21.54
C ALA A 331 21.23 -9.11 -21.70
N ILE A 332 21.18 -8.25 -20.70
CA ILE A 332 21.95 -7.00 -20.63
C ILE A 332 22.72 -7.02 -19.33
N ASP A 333 24.04 -6.86 -19.39
CA ASP A 333 24.86 -6.57 -18.23
C ASP A 333 24.67 -5.08 -17.86
N PRO A 334 24.11 -4.76 -16.69
CA PRO A 334 23.89 -3.37 -16.29
C PRO A 334 25.21 -2.64 -16.02
N GLY A 335 26.35 -3.32 -15.93
CA GLY A 335 27.69 -2.75 -15.88
C GLY A 335 27.84 -1.62 -14.87
N GLU A 336 28.12 -0.42 -15.37
CA GLU A 336 28.33 0.80 -14.57
C GLU A 336 27.05 1.62 -14.37
N ALA A 337 25.88 1.06 -14.68
CA ALA A 337 24.62 1.72 -14.36
C ALA A 337 24.54 1.98 -12.85
N GLY A 338 24.38 3.25 -12.49
CA GLY A 338 24.26 3.71 -11.11
C GLY A 338 23.08 4.64 -10.95
N GLY A 339 22.55 4.70 -9.73
CA GLY A 339 21.39 5.52 -9.39
C GLY A 339 20.08 4.75 -9.37
N SER A 340 18.99 5.49 -9.25
CA SER A 340 17.65 4.93 -9.07
C SER A 340 16.59 5.86 -9.67
N VAL A 341 15.42 5.31 -10.01
CA VAL A 341 14.28 6.06 -10.53
C VAL A 341 13.04 5.78 -9.70
N GLY A 342 12.23 6.81 -9.42
CA GLY A 342 10.97 6.65 -8.69
C GLY A 342 9.93 5.78 -9.44
N GLY A 343 10.17 5.53 -10.73
CA GLY A 343 9.28 4.82 -11.63
C GLY A 343 9.64 5.07 -13.09
N TYR A 344 9.22 4.16 -13.97
CA TYR A 344 9.42 4.26 -15.41
C TYR A 344 8.21 3.69 -16.15
N VAL A 345 7.70 4.42 -17.16
CA VAL A 345 6.45 4.07 -17.85
C VAL A 345 6.71 3.59 -19.28
N VAL A 346 6.27 2.37 -19.56
CA VAL A 346 6.13 1.82 -20.92
C VAL A 346 4.65 1.59 -21.18
N ASP A 347 4.00 2.54 -21.83
CA ASP A 347 2.53 2.62 -22.01
C ASP A 347 2.02 1.92 -23.28
N ARG A 348 2.92 1.52 -24.18
CA ARG A 348 2.60 0.88 -25.46
C ARG A 348 3.68 -0.10 -25.90
N PRO A 349 3.37 -1.04 -26.80
CA PRO A 349 4.39 -1.85 -27.45
C PRO A 349 5.43 -0.98 -28.17
N MET A 350 6.72 -1.24 -27.92
CA MET A 350 7.85 -0.56 -28.54
C MET A 350 9.09 -1.45 -28.57
N ARG A 351 10.12 -1.06 -29.32
CA ARG A 351 11.40 -1.80 -29.35
C ARG A 351 12.17 -1.56 -28.06
N LEU A 352 12.93 -2.56 -27.60
CA LEU A 352 13.79 -2.46 -26.42
C LEU A 352 14.69 -1.22 -26.46
N ARG A 353 15.32 -0.95 -27.61
CA ARG A 353 16.16 0.24 -27.80
C ARG A 353 15.42 1.56 -27.53
N ASP A 354 14.14 1.63 -27.92
CA ASP A 354 13.34 2.85 -27.79
C ASP A 354 12.91 3.04 -26.31
N ALA A 355 12.78 1.95 -25.55
CA ALA A 355 12.58 1.98 -24.10
C ALA A 355 13.87 2.30 -23.32
N LEU A 356 15.03 1.81 -23.76
CA LEU A 356 16.31 2.10 -23.09
C LEU A 356 16.81 3.52 -23.37
N ALA A 357 16.50 4.10 -24.54
CA ALA A 357 17.03 5.39 -24.96
C ALA A 357 16.86 6.51 -23.90
N PRO A 358 15.65 6.76 -23.34
CA PRO A 358 15.48 7.78 -22.30
C PRO A 358 16.35 7.54 -21.05
N LEU A 359 16.53 6.28 -20.64
CA LEU A 359 17.36 5.94 -19.48
C LEU A 359 18.84 6.16 -19.79
N THR A 360 19.33 5.69 -20.94
CA THR A 360 20.72 5.88 -21.35
C THR A 360 21.08 7.35 -21.54
N GLU A 361 20.14 8.17 -22.03
CA GLU A 361 20.34 9.63 -22.11
C GLU A 361 20.34 10.28 -20.72
N ALA A 362 19.36 9.98 -19.87
CA ALA A 362 19.19 10.61 -18.57
C ALA A 362 20.36 10.31 -17.62
N PHE A 363 20.83 9.07 -17.61
CA PHE A 363 21.90 8.61 -16.74
C PHE A 363 23.29 8.67 -17.40
N ALA A 364 23.36 9.10 -18.67
CA ALA A 364 24.58 9.13 -19.47
C ALA A 364 25.31 7.79 -19.53
N LEU A 365 24.59 6.77 -19.97
CA LEU A 365 25.10 5.43 -20.23
C LEU A 365 25.25 5.20 -21.73
N ASP A 366 26.24 4.40 -22.10
CA ASP A 366 26.38 3.84 -23.44
C ASP A 366 26.20 2.32 -23.40
N PRO A 367 25.23 1.78 -24.16
CA PRO A 367 25.17 0.35 -24.40
C PRO A 367 26.30 -0.02 -25.37
N VAL A 368 27.20 -0.88 -24.92
CA VAL A 368 28.34 -1.36 -25.71
C VAL A 368 28.29 -2.88 -25.83
N GLU A 369 28.83 -3.40 -26.92
CA GLU A 369 29.07 -4.83 -27.06
C GLU A 369 30.33 -5.22 -26.27
N ARG A 370 30.20 -6.23 -25.40
CA ARG A 370 31.30 -6.82 -24.63
C ARG A 370 31.16 -8.32 -24.68
N GLY A 371 32.12 -9.00 -25.31
CA GLY A 371 32.01 -10.43 -25.57
C GLY A 371 30.76 -10.76 -26.41
N ASP A 372 29.81 -11.46 -25.81
CA ASP A 372 28.56 -11.93 -26.44
C ASP A 372 27.29 -11.21 -25.95
N HIS A 373 27.43 -10.16 -25.13
CA HIS A 373 26.31 -9.45 -24.52
C HIS A 373 26.46 -7.92 -24.62
N VAL A 374 25.35 -7.22 -24.35
CA VAL A 374 25.35 -5.76 -24.20
C VAL A 374 25.69 -5.42 -22.76
N LYS A 375 26.68 -4.55 -22.56
CA LYS A 375 27.04 -3.99 -21.26
C LYS A 375 26.76 -2.49 -21.24
N MET A 376 26.22 -1.98 -20.14
CA MET A 376 26.03 -0.54 -19.94
C MET A 376 27.28 0.06 -19.30
N LEU A 377 27.91 1.04 -19.95
CA LEU A 377 29.07 1.78 -19.42
C LEU A 377 28.72 3.24 -19.20
N ALA A 378 29.25 3.84 -18.14
CA ALA A 378 29.05 5.25 -17.85
C ALA A 378 29.90 6.12 -18.79
N ARG A 379 29.33 7.25 -19.24
CA ARG A 379 30.06 8.26 -20.02
C ARG A 379 31.03 9.08 -19.16
N ALA A 380 30.89 9.00 -17.84
CA ALA A 380 31.82 9.53 -16.85
C ALA A 380 32.76 8.43 -16.33
N GLY A 381 33.69 8.79 -15.45
CA GLY A 381 34.56 7.85 -14.76
C GLY A 381 36.03 7.89 -15.18
N ARG A 382 36.84 7.11 -14.44
CA ARG A 382 38.30 7.10 -14.55
C ARG A 382 38.81 6.49 -15.84
N ALA A 383 40.02 6.89 -16.24
CA ALA A 383 40.77 6.18 -17.27
C ALA A 383 41.15 4.78 -16.75
N VAL A 384 40.92 3.75 -17.56
CA VAL A 384 41.32 2.36 -17.30
C VAL A 384 42.66 2.01 -17.96
N GLY A 385 43.22 2.93 -18.75
CA GLY A 385 44.52 2.82 -19.38
C GLY A 385 44.97 4.17 -19.96
N ALA A 386 46.18 4.21 -20.52
CA ALA A 386 46.67 5.35 -21.26
C ALA A 386 46.89 4.97 -22.73
N LEU A 387 46.67 5.92 -23.63
CA LEU A 387 47.05 5.77 -25.03
C LEU A 387 48.46 6.33 -25.20
N ALA A 388 49.45 5.44 -25.28
CA ALA A 388 50.85 5.83 -25.44
C ALA A 388 51.21 6.11 -26.91
N GLN A 389 52.35 6.75 -27.14
CA GLN A 389 52.83 7.01 -28.50
C GLN A 389 53.02 5.72 -29.32
N ASP A 390 53.48 4.64 -28.68
CA ASP A 390 53.66 3.32 -29.32
C ASP A 390 52.32 2.62 -29.66
N ASP A 391 51.21 3.12 -29.11
CA ASP A 391 49.87 2.64 -29.45
C ASP A 391 49.32 3.31 -30.72
N LEU A 392 49.99 4.36 -31.22
CA LEU A 392 49.60 5.08 -32.42
C LEU A 392 50.33 4.53 -33.65
N ALA A 393 49.58 4.32 -34.73
CA ALA A 393 50.14 4.05 -36.05
C ALA A 393 50.24 5.36 -36.84
N LEU A 394 51.32 5.54 -37.59
CA LEU A 394 51.48 6.64 -38.55
C LEU A 394 51.19 6.11 -39.97
N PRO A 395 50.03 6.42 -40.57
CA PRO A 395 49.75 6.06 -41.95
C PRO A 395 50.69 6.80 -42.93
N ASP A 396 51.03 6.16 -44.05
CA ASP A 396 51.88 6.78 -45.08
C ASP A 396 51.22 8.00 -45.78
N ASP A 397 49.89 8.07 -45.75
CA ASP A 397 49.05 9.02 -46.48
C ASP A 397 48.13 9.87 -45.59
N ALA A 398 48.23 9.76 -44.26
CA ALA A 398 47.40 10.47 -43.30
C ALA A 398 48.13 10.72 -41.97
N PRO A 399 47.75 11.73 -41.16
CA PRO A 399 48.31 11.89 -39.82
C PRO A 399 47.88 10.76 -38.88
N ALA A 400 48.70 10.43 -37.88
CA ALA A 400 48.37 9.45 -36.84
C ALA A 400 47.13 9.83 -36.02
N GLU A 401 46.85 11.13 -35.91
CA GLU A 401 45.70 11.69 -35.20
C GLU A 401 45.04 12.80 -36.02
N THR A 402 43.71 12.81 -36.03
CA THR A 402 42.90 13.91 -36.54
C THR A 402 41.92 14.39 -35.47
N GLN A 403 42.01 15.67 -35.09
CA GLN A 403 41.03 16.28 -34.19
C GLN A 403 39.88 16.88 -35.00
N THR A 404 38.66 16.49 -34.69
CA THR A 404 37.45 17.01 -35.33
C THR A 404 36.64 17.83 -34.33
N ARG A 405 36.17 19.00 -34.79
CA ARG A 405 35.26 19.85 -34.04
C ARG A 405 34.09 20.26 -34.92
N THR A 406 32.88 19.96 -34.48
CA THR A 406 31.66 20.44 -35.14
C THR A 406 31.49 21.94 -34.84
N LEU A 407 31.36 22.76 -35.91
CA LEU A 407 31.25 24.22 -35.79
C LEU A 407 29.83 24.71 -35.51
N ASP A 408 28.82 23.86 -35.74
CA ASP A 408 27.47 24.17 -35.26
C ASP A 408 27.53 24.41 -33.74
N PRO A 409 26.73 25.35 -33.22
CA PRO A 409 26.64 25.61 -31.79
C PRO A 409 25.84 24.51 -31.07
N ALA A 410 26.31 24.09 -29.89
CA ALA A 410 25.52 23.20 -29.03
C ALA A 410 24.26 23.88 -28.51
N ALA A 411 23.26 23.05 -28.20
CA ALA A 411 21.97 23.52 -27.70
C ALA A 411 22.23 24.42 -26.49
N GLU A 412 21.75 25.66 -26.53
CA GLU A 412 21.87 26.58 -25.41
C GLU A 412 20.89 26.21 -24.30
N THR A 413 19.71 25.76 -24.71
CA THR A 413 18.59 25.47 -23.82
C THR A 413 18.17 24.01 -23.98
N LEU A 414 17.87 23.35 -22.86
CA LEU A 414 17.18 22.05 -22.86
C LEU A 414 15.89 22.14 -22.06
N ARG A 415 14.79 21.72 -22.69
CA ARG A 415 13.48 21.55 -22.03
C ARG A 415 13.25 20.07 -21.80
N LEU A 416 13.07 19.69 -20.55
CA LEU A 416 12.82 18.30 -20.16
C LEU A 416 11.39 18.18 -19.64
N ARG A 417 10.60 17.24 -20.19
CA ARG A 417 9.33 16.79 -19.59
C ARG A 417 9.54 15.47 -18.87
N PHE A 418 8.94 15.33 -17.69
CA PHE A 418 9.08 14.16 -16.82
C PHE A 418 7.80 13.94 -15.99
N LEU A 419 7.73 12.82 -15.26
CA LEU A 419 6.66 12.58 -14.29
C LEU A 419 7.14 13.06 -12.91
N ASP A 420 6.47 14.04 -12.32
CA ASP A 420 6.96 14.71 -11.12
C ASP A 420 6.52 13.97 -9.84
N ALA A 421 7.49 13.32 -9.18
CA ALA A 421 7.26 12.57 -7.95
C ALA A 421 6.69 13.43 -6.81
N ALA A 422 7.02 14.73 -6.79
CA ALA A 422 6.65 15.65 -5.73
C ALA A 422 5.26 16.29 -5.96
N ARG A 423 4.64 16.05 -7.12
CA ARG A 423 3.38 16.67 -7.57
C ARG A 423 2.32 15.66 -8.01
N ASP A 424 2.15 14.59 -7.22
CA ASP A 424 1.17 13.54 -7.50
C ASP A 424 1.34 12.94 -8.92
N TYR A 425 2.59 12.77 -9.35
CA TYR A 425 2.98 12.21 -10.65
C TYR A 425 2.44 12.97 -11.88
N GLN A 426 2.07 14.24 -11.71
CA GLN A 426 1.70 15.12 -12.83
C GLN A 426 2.89 15.32 -13.77
N VAL A 427 2.61 15.67 -15.02
CA VAL A 427 3.66 15.98 -15.99
C VAL A 427 4.37 17.27 -15.57
N GLY A 428 5.62 17.13 -15.14
CA GLY A 428 6.55 18.21 -14.86
C GLY A 428 7.26 18.66 -16.15
N ALA A 429 7.67 19.92 -16.18
CA ALA A 429 8.53 20.45 -17.23
C ALA A 429 9.49 21.49 -16.64
N LEU A 430 10.77 21.38 -16.99
CA LEU A 430 11.78 22.37 -16.60
C LEU A 430 12.64 22.76 -17.80
N ILE A 431 13.32 23.89 -17.64
CA ILE A 431 14.20 24.46 -18.67
C ILE A 431 15.54 24.78 -18.02
N VAL A 432 16.60 24.15 -18.50
CA VAL A 432 17.97 24.49 -18.15
C VAL A 432 18.64 25.24 -19.30
N ARG A 433 19.55 26.15 -18.97
CA ARG A 433 20.33 26.92 -19.94
C ARG A 433 21.80 26.89 -19.58
N ARG A 434 22.65 26.99 -20.59
CA ARG A 434 24.09 27.21 -20.44
C ARG A 434 24.48 28.55 -21.04
N GLU A 435 25.63 29.08 -20.64
CA GLU A 435 26.06 30.44 -21.01
C GLU A 435 26.35 30.64 -22.50
N ALA A 436 26.78 29.59 -23.21
CA ALA A 436 27.14 29.66 -24.62
C ALA A 436 26.47 28.55 -25.42
N GLY A 437 25.87 28.87 -26.57
CA GLY A 437 25.18 27.92 -27.43
C GLY A 437 24.20 28.64 -28.36
N GLN A 438 23.41 27.87 -29.10
CA GLN A 438 22.22 28.40 -29.78
C GLN A 438 21.12 27.33 -29.84
N GLY A 439 19.86 27.78 -29.84
CA GLY A 439 18.70 26.91 -30.01
C GLY A 439 18.29 26.14 -28.76
N THR A 440 17.21 25.36 -28.93
CA THR A 440 16.57 24.60 -27.86
C THR A 440 16.46 23.13 -28.27
N ARG A 441 16.80 22.23 -27.34
CA ARG A 441 16.52 20.80 -27.43
C ARG A 441 15.35 20.45 -26.51
N ASP A 442 14.32 19.81 -27.05
CA ASP A 442 13.24 19.24 -26.26
C ASP A 442 13.54 17.75 -26.00
N ALA A 443 13.28 17.27 -24.79
CA ALA A 443 13.43 15.88 -24.39
C ALA A 443 12.25 15.43 -23.53
N ASP A 444 11.82 14.18 -23.74
CA ASP A 444 10.74 13.53 -23.00
C ASP A 444 11.30 12.32 -22.27
N ALA A 445 11.25 12.37 -20.94
CA ALA A 445 11.63 11.27 -20.08
C ALA A 445 10.37 10.70 -19.42
N PRO A 446 9.88 9.49 -19.81
CA PRO A 446 8.81 8.80 -19.10
C PRO A 446 9.32 8.18 -17.78
N ILE A 447 10.11 8.98 -17.04
CA ILE A 447 10.79 8.65 -15.80
C ILE A 447 10.14 9.49 -14.70
N VAL A 448 9.87 8.87 -13.56
CA VAL A 448 9.46 9.56 -12.35
C VAL A 448 10.69 10.13 -11.67
N LEU A 449 10.74 11.46 -11.58
CA LEU A 449 11.84 12.24 -11.01
C LEU A 449 11.28 13.33 -10.10
N ALA A 450 12.03 13.71 -9.07
CA ALA A 450 11.86 15.02 -8.44
C ALA A 450 12.44 16.12 -9.35
N ALA A 451 12.01 17.38 -9.15
CA ALA A 451 12.49 18.51 -9.96
C ALA A 451 14.03 18.67 -9.94
N SER A 452 14.66 18.48 -8.78
CA SER A 452 16.14 18.55 -8.66
C SER A 452 16.85 17.43 -9.41
N GLU A 453 16.30 16.21 -9.41
CA GLU A 453 16.83 15.08 -10.18
C GLU A 453 16.69 15.34 -11.69
N ALA A 454 15.54 15.87 -12.11
CA ALA A 454 15.29 16.25 -13.50
C ALA A 454 16.22 17.39 -13.96
N GLU A 455 16.57 18.34 -13.09
CA GLU A 455 17.54 19.41 -13.39
C GLU A 455 18.94 18.84 -13.61
N ALA A 456 19.40 17.93 -12.73
CA ALA A 456 20.68 17.25 -12.89
C ALA A 456 20.74 16.42 -14.19
N VAL A 457 19.67 15.70 -14.52
CA VAL A 457 19.51 15.00 -15.81
C VAL A 457 19.62 15.98 -16.98
N ALA A 458 18.92 17.11 -16.92
CA ALA A 458 18.90 18.09 -17.99
C ALA A 458 20.29 18.74 -18.23
N HIS A 459 21.01 19.06 -17.15
CA HIS A 459 22.40 19.53 -17.22
C HIS A 459 23.33 18.48 -17.82
N ARG A 460 23.19 17.22 -17.42
CA ARG A 460 23.96 16.10 -17.95
C ARG A 460 23.73 15.92 -19.46
N MET A 461 22.49 16.04 -19.93
CA MET A 461 22.14 15.96 -21.35
C MET A 461 22.72 17.14 -22.16
N LEU A 462 22.72 18.36 -21.61
CA LEU A 462 23.39 19.52 -22.23
C LEU A 462 24.90 19.36 -22.29
N ALA A 463 25.52 18.86 -21.21
CA ALA A 463 26.94 18.56 -21.17
C ALA A 463 27.31 17.49 -22.19
N ALA A 464 26.48 16.45 -22.34
CA ALA A 464 26.64 15.42 -23.36
C ALA A 464 26.60 15.97 -24.80
N ASP A 465 25.64 16.85 -25.12
CA ASP A 465 25.57 17.49 -26.44
C ASP A 465 26.80 18.36 -26.73
N ALA A 466 27.32 19.05 -25.71
CA ALA A 466 28.54 19.83 -25.82
C ALA A 466 29.78 18.94 -26.06
N ALA A 467 29.89 17.86 -25.31
CA ALA A 467 31.01 16.92 -25.38
C ALA A 467 31.06 16.21 -26.74
N ALA A 468 29.90 15.79 -27.26
CA ALA A 468 29.78 15.07 -28.54
C ALA A 468 30.27 15.86 -29.78
N ARG A 469 30.47 17.17 -29.66
CA ARG A 469 30.98 18.05 -30.74
C ARG A 469 32.49 18.05 -30.87
N ARG A 470 33.19 17.42 -29.94
CA ARG A 470 34.63 17.21 -29.97
C ARG A 470 34.87 15.72 -30.13
N SER A 471 35.66 15.34 -31.12
CA SER A 471 36.17 13.98 -31.24
C SER A 471 37.60 13.98 -31.74
N ARG A 472 38.34 12.93 -31.39
CA ARG A 472 39.66 12.65 -31.94
C ARG A 472 39.60 11.31 -32.64
N ILE A 473 40.09 11.24 -33.86
CA ILE A 473 40.27 9.98 -34.57
C ILE A 473 41.75 9.65 -34.47
N VAL A 474 42.07 8.53 -33.83
CA VAL A 474 43.44 8.03 -33.69
C VAL A 474 43.60 6.74 -34.47
N HIS A 475 44.68 6.64 -35.24
CA HIS A 475 45.07 5.39 -35.88
C HIS A 475 45.82 4.54 -34.86
N LEU A 476 45.34 3.34 -34.60
CA LEU A 476 45.90 2.44 -33.60
C LEU A 476 46.92 1.49 -34.24
N SER A 477 47.98 1.18 -33.50
CA SER A 477 48.82 0.03 -33.81
C SER A 477 47.99 -1.26 -33.73
N PRO A 478 48.33 -2.33 -34.48
CA PRO A 478 47.57 -3.58 -34.43
C PRO A 478 47.42 -4.16 -33.03
N SER A 479 48.45 -4.05 -32.18
CA SER A 479 48.40 -4.50 -30.79
C SER A 479 47.45 -3.66 -29.93
N ALA A 480 47.42 -2.33 -30.13
CA ALA A 480 46.47 -1.46 -29.45
C ALA A 480 45.03 -1.71 -29.91
N GLY A 481 44.82 -1.93 -31.22
CA GLY A 481 43.52 -2.28 -31.80
C GLY A 481 42.94 -3.61 -31.28
N LEU A 482 43.79 -4.54 -30.84
CA LEU A 482 43.38 -5.80 -30.21
C LEU A 482 43.21 -5.70 -28.68
N ARG A 483 43.74 -4.64 -28.05
CA ARG A 483 43.74 -4.48 -26.59
C ARG A 483 42.55 -3.67 -26.07
N PHE A 484 42.09 -2.70 -26.85
CA PHE A 484 41.04 -1.77 -26.43
C PHE A 484 39.67 -2.12 -27.00
N GLU A 485 38.63 -1.79 -26.25
CA GLU A 485 37.24 -2.06 -26.60
C GLU A 485 36.37 -0.78 -26.58
N ALA A 486 35.25 -0.79 -27.31
CA ALA A 486 34.39 0.38 -27.44
C ALA A 486 33.77 0.77 -26.09
N GLY A 487 33.99 1.97 -25.59
CA GLY A 487 33.55 2.41 -24.27
C GLY A 487 34.67 2.47 -23.22
N ASP A 488 35.85 1.93 -23.52
CA ASP A 488 37.02 2.11 -22.65
C ASP A 488 37.36 3.60 -22.51
N ARG A 489 37.81 3.98 -21.32
CA ARG A 489 38.25 5.34 -21.00
C ARG A 489 39.78 5.35 -20.94
N LEU A 490 40.42 6.14 -21.79
CA LEU A 490 41.86 6.23 -21.93
C LEU A 490 42.37 7.63 -21.62
N ALA A 491 43.48 7.72 -20.89
CA ALA A 491 44.22 8.95 -20.72
C ALA A 491 45.00 9.28 -22.00
N LEU A 492 44.83 10.49 -22.51
CA LEU A 492 45.55 11.05 -23.67
C LEU A 492 45.74 12.56 -23.45
N ASP A 493 46.98 13.03 -23.53
CA ASP A 493 47.39 14.43 -23.31
C ASP A 493 46.89 15.04 -21.99
N GLY A 494 46.88 14.26 -20.91
CA GLY A 494 46.42 14.71 -19.59
C GLY A 494 44.90 14.86 -19.48
N ALA A 495 44.13 14.40 -20.46
CA ALA A 495 42.67 14.33 -20.40
C ALA A 495 42.17 12.89 -20.57
N THR A 496 41.01 12.59 -20.01
CA THR A 496 40.34 11.29 -20.19
C THR A 496 39.42 11.35 -21.40
N TRP A 497 39.60 10.39 -22.30
CA TRP A 497 38.80 10.21 -23.50
C TRP A 497 38.14 8.85 -23.49
N ARG A 498 36.92 8.76 -23.97
CA ARG A 498 36.20 7.50 -24.11
C ARG A 498 36.19 7.06 -25.56
N ILE A 499 36.42 5.78 -25.81
CA ILE A 499 36.29 5.19 -27.14
C ILE A 499 34.81 5.11 -27.49
N GLN A 500 34.34 5.92 -28.43
CA GLN A 500 32.95 5.84 -28.93
C GLN A 500 32.79 4.72 -29.96
N ARG A 501 33.82 4.51 -30.78
CA ARG A 501 33.81 3.56 -31.89
C ARG A 501 35.20 3.05 -32.17
N LEU A 502 35.29 1.76 -32.51
CA LEU A 502 36.47 1.12 -33.08
C LEU A 502 36.12 0.61 -34.48
N ASP A 503 36.96 0.92 -35.46
CA ASP A 503 36.93 0.25 -36.76
C ASP A 503 38.21 -0.59 -36.88
N LEU A 504 38.04 -1.92 -36.81
CA LEU A 504 39.13 -2.89 -36.84
C LEU A 504 39.25 -3.49 -38.25
N ASP A 505 39.71 -2.67 -39.20
CA ASP A 505 40.08 -3.09 -40.56
C ASP A 505 41.61 -3.19 -40.72
N GLU A 506 42.13 -3.15 -41.95
CA GLU A 506 43.58 -3.15 -42.21
C GLU A 506 44.31 -1.95 -41.57
N ARG A 507 43.60 -0.87 -41.23
CA ARG A 507 44.10 0.34 -40.58
C ARG A 507 43.23 0.66 -39.35
N PRO A 508 43.43 -0.06 -38.24
CA PRO A 508 42.63 0.10 -37.04
C PRO A 508 42.56 1.57 -36.60
N ARG A 509 41.36 2.04 -36.26
CA ARG A 509 41.15 3.40 -35.76
C ARG A 509 40.14 3.43 -34.62
N ALA A 510 40.34 4.36 -33.69
CA ALA A 510 39.38 4.68 -32.65
C ALA A 510 38.86 6.10 -32.81
N THR A 511 37.55 6.28 -32.67
CA THR A 511 36.92 7.58 -32.47
C THR A 511 36.77 7.80 -30.97
N LEU A 512 37.52 8.77 -30.45
CA LEU A 512 37.54 9.18 -29.07
C LEU A 512 36.64 10.40 -28.86
N VAL A 513 35.87 10.40 -27.77
CA VAL A 513 35.04 11.54 -27.33
C VAL A 513 35.38 11.88 -25.88
N PRO A 514 35.22 13.15 -25.44
CA PRO A 514 35.47 13.50 -24.05
C PRO A 514 34.59 12.71 -23.08
N THR A 515 35.13 12.35 -21.91
CA THR A 515 34.30 11.88 -20.80
C THR A 515 33.44 13.02 -20.26
N LEU A 516 32.33 12.67 -19.62
CA LEU A 516 31.49 13.63 -18.93
C LEU A 516 31.95 13.79 -17.48
N ALA A 517 31.82 15.01 -16.96
CA ALA A 517 31.85 15.24 -15.53
C ALA A 517 30.57 14.66 -14.91
N GLU A 518 30.69 14.10 -13.70
CA GLU A 518 29.52 13.72 -12.93
C GLU A 518 28.76 14.99 -12.51
N VAL A 519 27.43 14.94 -12.66
CA VAL A 519 26.53 16.01 -12.24
C VAL A 519 25.68 15.43 -11.12
N GLY A 520 25.95 15.93 -9.91
CA GLY A 520 25.20 15.58 -8.71
C GLY A 520 23.80 16.19 -8.68
N VAL A 521 22.93 15.62 -7.87
CA VAL A 521 21.58 16.12 -7.57
C VAL A 521 21.67 17.14 -6.44
N SER A 522 21.73 18.42 -6.81
CA SER A 522 21.66 19.50 -5.82
C SER A 522 20.21 19.94 -5.58
N GLY A 523 19.86 20.23 -4.33
CA GLY A 523 18.60 20.87 -3.98
C GLY A 523 17.58 19.99 -3.26
N ARG A 524 16.69 20.67 -2.54
CA ARG A 524 15.60 20.05 -1.78
C ARG A 524 14.47 19.65 -2.73
N VAL A 525 13.75 18.58 -2.36
CA VAL A 525 12.50 18.23 -3.04
C VAL A 525 11.44 19.27 -2.68
N ASP A 526 10.93 19.98 -3.68
CA ASP A 526 9.83 20.93 -3.52
C ASP A 526 8.49 20.19 -3.57
N TRP A 527 8.05 19.76 -2.39
CA TRP A 527 6.80 19.03 -2.23
C TRP A 527 5.60 19.93 -2.47
N THR A 528 4.81 19.63 -3.50
CA THR A 528 3.50 20.25 -3.72
C THR A 528 2.45 19.15 -3.89
N PRO A 529 2.09 18.48 -2.78
CA PRO A 529 1.16 17.35 -2.81
C PRO A 529 -0.21 17.81 -3.30
N ALA A 530 -0.95 16.90 -3.93
CA ALA A 530 -2.31 17.18 -4.34
C ALA A 530 -3.17 17.64 -3.14
N PRO A 531 -4.13 18.56 -3.34
CA PRO A 531 -5.06 18.93 -2.28
C PRO A 531 -5.78 17.67 -1.78
N PRO A 532 -6.02 17.56 -0.45
CA PRO A 532 -6.68 16.40 0.10
C PRO A 532 -8.03 16.19 -0.60
N ARG A 533 -8.25 14.98 -1.12
CA ARG A 533 -9.55 14.59 -1.67
C ARG A 533 -10.47 14.31 -0.48
N GLU A 534 -11.59 15.02 -0.39
CA GLU A 534 -12.60 14.70 0.62
C GLU A 534 -13.07 13.25 0.43
N PRO A 535 -13.14 12.45 1.52
CA PRO A 535 -13.65 11.10 1.43
C PRO A 535 -15.10 11.14 0.93
N PRO A 536 -15.49 10.28 -0.03
CA PRO A 536 -16.84 10.29 -0.57
C PRO A 536 -17.84 10.00 0.57
N ALA A 537 -18.96 10.72 0.55
CA ALA A 537 -20.03 10.51 1.51
C ALA A 537 -20.58 9.07 1.40
N PRO A 538 -21.01 8.47 2.52
CA PRO A 538 -21.60 7.14 2.50
C PRO A 538 -22.91 7.13 1.67
N PRO A 539 -23.16 6.08 0.86
CA PRO A 539 -24.31 6.04 -0.04
C PRO A 539 -25.62 5.95 0.74
N VAL A 540 -26.69 6.59 0.29
CA VAL A 540 -28.03 6.28 0.80
C VAL A 540 -28.36 4.85 0.38
N LEU A 541 -28.77 3.98 1.31
CA LEU A 541 -29.03 2.56 1.07
C LEU A 541 -30.45 2.17 1.52
N HIS A 542 -31.17 1.47 0.64
CA HIS A 542 -32.46 0.86 0.95
C HIS A 542 -32.50 -0.61 0.55
N VAL A 543 -33.06 -1.44 1.43
CA VAL A 543 -33.45 -2.83 1.15
C VAL A 543 -34.97 -2.88 1.09
N LEU A 544 -35.51 -3.37 -0.02
CA LEU A 544 -36.92 -3.39 -0.34
C LEU A 544 -37.44 -4.82 -0.41
N ASP A 545 -38.22 -5.22 0.60
CA ASP A 545 -39.00 -6.46 0.56
C ASP A 545 -40.34 -6.19 -0.14
N LEU A 546 -40.30 -6.28 -1.47
CA LEU A 546 -41.42 -5.93 -2.35
C LEU A 546 -42.36 -7.12 -2.57
N PRO A 547 -43.65 -6.86 -2.90
CA PRO A 547 -44.52 -7.88 -3.50
C PRO A 547 -43.99 -8.31 -4.89
N SER A 548 -44.41 -9.50 -5.33
CA SER A 548 -43.96 -10.11 -6.59
C SER A 548 -44.24 -9.19 -7.78
N ASP A 549 -43.28 -9.08 -8.68
CA ASP A 549 -43.42 -8.42 -9.99
C ASP A 549 -44.04 -9.34 -11.06
N GLY A 550 -44.66 -10.44 -10.65
CA GLY A 550 -45.14 -11.50 -11.53
C GLY A 550 -44.11 -12.61 -11.76
N SER A 551 -42.96 -12.57 -11.08
CA SER A 551 -41.98 -13.66 -11.04
C SER A 551 -41.96 -14.40 -9.69
N ASP A 552 -41.34 -15.58 -9.68
CA ASP A 552 -41.05 -16.35 -8.45
C ASP A 552 -39.74 -15.93 -7.77
N ASP A 553 -39.18 -14.77 -8.13
CA ASP A 553 -38.02 -14.21 -7.44
C ASP A 553 -38.41 -13.68 -6.05
N GLY A 554 -38.04 -14.42 -5.01
CA GLY A 554 -38.29 -14.05 -3.62
C GLY A 554 -37.28 -13.06 -3.02
N ARG A 555 -36.20 -12.75 -3.73
CA ARG A 555 -35.09 -11.93 -3.20
C ARG A 555 -35.54 -10.50 -2.91
N PRO A 556 -35.10 -9.88 -1.81
CA PRO A 556 -35.32 -8.46 -1.61
C PRO A 556 -34.56 -7.68 -2.69
N ARG A 557 -35.05 -6.49 -3.04
CA ARG A 557 -34.34 -5.57 -3.93
C ARG A 557 -33.48 -4.61 -3.13
N VAL A 558 -32.38 -4.14 -3.71
CA VAL A 558 -31.51 -3.13 -3.12
C VAL A 558 -31.38 -1.93 -4.05
N ALA A 559 -31.44 -0.75 -3.45
CA ALA A 559 -31.32 0.52 -4.13
C ALA A 559 -30.35 1.41 -3.35
N ALA A 560 -29.39 2.02 -4.03
CA ALA A 560 -28.48 2.96 -3.41
C ALA A 560 -28.12 4.12 -4.34
N ALA A 561 -27.77 5.26 -3.75
CA ALA A 561 -27.33 6.45 -4.47
C ALA A 561 -26.22 7.17 -3.69
N ALA A 562 -25.29 7.78 -4.41
CA ALA A 562 -24.21 8.60 -3.88
C ALA A 562 -23.74 9.61 -4.93
N GLU A 563 -23.20 10.73 -4.47
CA GLU A 563 -22.58 11.77 -5.30
C GLU A 563 -21.16 12.08 -4.76
N PRO A 564 -20.09 11.92 -5.56
CA PRO A 564 -20.07 11.37 -6.92
C PRO A 564 -20.34 9.85 -6.95
N TRP A 565 -21.03 9.36 -7.99
CA TRP A 565 -21.32 7.93 -8.14
C TRP A 565 -20.07 7.08 -8.40
N ARG A 566 -19.96 5.96 -7.69
CA ARG A 566 -19.05 4.85 -7.96
C ARG A 566 -19.82 3.54 -7.84
N PRO A 567 -19.48 2.48 -8.61
CA PRO A 567 -20.08 1.18 -8.41
C PRO A 567 -19.93 0.69 -6.98
N LEU A 568 -20.98 0.09 -6.43
CA LEU A 568 -21.02 -0.39 -5.03
C LEU A 568 -21.17 -1.91 -4.99
N GLU A 569 -20.57 -2.53 -3.97
CA GLU A 569 -20.89 -3.89 -3.56
C GLU A 569 -21.77 -3.84 -2.30
N VAL A 570 -22.86 -4.62 -2.32
CA VAL A 570 -23.73 -4.80 -1.15
C VAL A 570 -23.33 -6.09 -0.48
N HIS A 571 -22.88 -6.00 0.76
CA HIS A 571 -22.50 -7.13 1.60
C HIS A 571 -23.60 -7.40 2.63
N ALA A 572 -23.95 -8.66 2.85
CA ALA A 572 -24.88 -9.03 3.92
C ALA A 572 -24.46 -10.31 4.66
N GLY A 573 -24.90 -10.40 5.91
CA GLY A 573 -24.64 -11.53 6.80
C GLY A 573 -25.32 -11.41 8.17
N ALA A 574 -25.24 -12.46 8.97
CA ALA A 574 -25.82 -12.50 10.32
C ALA A 574 -25.11 -11.54 11.32
N SER A 575 -23.88 -11.13 11.01
CA SER A 575 -23.12 -10.14 11.76
C SER A 575 -22.10 -9.45 10.86
N ALA A 576 -21.50 -8.35 11.32
CA ALA A 576 -20.44 -7.63 10.60
C ALA A 576 -19.20 -8.50 10.30
N ALA A 577 -18.96 -9.57 11.07
CA ALA A 577 -17.86 -10.50 10.86
C ALA A 577 -18.16 -11.59 9.81
N LEU A 578 -19.43 -11.77 9.42
CA LEU A 578 -19.91 -12.82 8.51
C LEU A 578 -20.48 -12.24 7.21
N LEU A 579 -19.97 -11.09 6.78
CA LEU A 579 -20.42 -10.39 5.58
C LEU A 579 -19.88 -11.06 4.31
N SER A 580 -20.75 -11.22 3.32
CA SER A 580 -20.41 -11.71 1.98
C SER A 580 -21.08 -10.82 0.92
N VAL A 581 -20.47 -10.66 -0.26
CA VAL A 581 -21.06 -9.88 -1.35
C VAL A 581 -22.36 -10.56 -1.81
N ARG A 582 -23.49 -9.85 -1.74
CA ARG A 582 -24.82 -10.33 -2.11
C ARG A 582 -25.46 -9.55 -3.26
N ALA A 583 -24.94 -8.37 -3.63
CA ALA A 583 -25.33 -7.66 -4.86
C ALA A 583 -24.23 -6.72 -5.34
N ARG A 584 -24.32 -6.30 -6.61
CA ARG A 584 -23.46 -5.28 -7.22
C ARG A 584 -24.32 -4.20 -7.87
N LEU A 585 -24.09 -2.95 -7.52
CA LEU A 585 -24.78 -1.78 -8.06
C LEU A 585 -23.84 -1.06 -9.02
N ILE A 586 -24.15 -1.09 -10.30
CA ILE A 586 -23.33 -0.44 -11.35
C ILE A 586 -23.83 0.97 -11.72
N ALA A 587 -25.07 1.30 -11.34
CA ALA A 587 -25.71 2.60 -11.56
C ALA A 587 -26.45 3.06 -10.28
N PRO A 588 -26.56 4.38 -10.03
CA PRO A 588 -27.30 4.92 -8.90
C PRO A 588 -28.81 4.74 -9.11
N ALA A 589 -29.52 4.41 -8.03
CA ALA A 589 -30.99 4.42 -8.02
C ALA A 589 -31.52 5.85 -7.90
N THR A 590 -32.74 6.09 -8.40
CA THR A 590 -33.46 7.35 -8.19
C THR A 590 -34.22 7.27 -6.87
N LEU A 591 -33.76 8.02 -5.86
CA LEU A 591 -34.24 7.96 -4.48
C LEU A 591 -34.87 9.29 -4.07
N GLY A 592 -35.73 9.26 -3.06
CA GLY A 592 -36.39 10.48 -2.60
C GLY A 592 -37.19 10.30 -1.33
N GLN A 593 -38.02 11.30 -1.05
CA GLN A 593 -38.92 11.30 0.08
C GLN A 593 -40.23 12.02 -0.23
N THR A 594 -41.31 11.62 0.44
CA THR A 594 -42.57 12.36 0.42
C THR A 594 -42.39 13.74 1.09
N LEU A 595 -43.04 14.78 0.57
CA LEU A 595 -43.10 16.11 1.20
C LEU A 595 -44.46 16.39 1.86
N GLU A 596 -45.47 15.60 1.51
CA GLU A 596 -46.83 15.69 2.04
C GLU A 596 -47.30 14.30 2.49
N ALA A 597 -48.32 14.28 3.34
CA ALA A 597 -48.91 13.03 3.80
C ALA A 597 -49.76 12.38 2.68
N LEU A 598 -49.62 11.08 2.50
CA LEU A 598 -50.40 10.28 1.55
C LEU A 598 -51.44 9.45 2.29
N ALA A 599 -52.71 9.81 2.13
CA ALA A 599 -53.82 9.11 2.75
C ALA A 599 -53.97 7.67 2.20
N PRO A 600 -54.57 6.75 2.98
CA PRO A 600 -55.03 5.46 2.47
C PRO A 600 -55.99 5.65 1.30
N ALA A 601 -55.96 4.73 0.34
CA ALA A 601 -56.81 4.74 -0.84
C ALA A 601 -57.20 3.32 -1.25
N SER A 602 -58.15 3.19 -2.18
CA SER A 602 -58.54 1.88 -2.70
C SER A 602 -57.47 1.33 -3.63
N PRO A 603 -56.99 0.08 -3.45
CA PRO A 603 -56.11 -0.58 -4.42
C PRO A 603 -56.82 -0.97 -5.73
N HIS A 604 -58.16 -0.88 -5.77
CA HIS A 604 -58.97 -1.40 -6.87
C HIS A 604 -59.41 -0.34 -7.87
N ARG A 605 -58.98 0.91 -7.71
CA ARG A 605 -59.39 2.04 -8.56
C ARG A 605 -58.22 2.96 -8.82
N LEU A 606 -58.23 3.58 -9.99
CA LEU A 606 -57.38 4.73 -10.29
C LEU A 606 -57.82 5.91 -9.42
N ASP A 607 -56.91 6.39 -8.57
CA ASP A 607 -57.13 7.58 -7.78
C ASP A 607 -56.79 8.83 -8.59
N ARG A 608 -57.85 9.47 -9.10
CA ARG A 608 -57.73 10.71 -9.91
C ARG A 608 -57.68 11.97 -9.05
N ALA A 609 -58.05 11.89 -7.78
CA ALA A 609 -58.17 13.05 -6.90
C ALA A 609 -56.91 13.25 -6.06
N ALA A 610 -56.26 12.17 -5.64
CA ALA A 610 -55.04 12.26 -4.85
C ALA A 610 -53.86 12.77 -5.69
N THR A 611 -53.05 13.61 -5.06
CA THR A 611 -51.74 14.02 -5.55
C THR A 611 -50.69 13.69 -4.49
N LEU A 612 -49.49 13.35 -4.94
CA LEU A 612 -48.35 13.12 -4.06
C LEU A 612 -47.21 14.06 -4.44
N THR A 613 -46.79 14.90 -3.51
CA THR A 613 -45.59 15.72 -3.69
C THR A 613 -44.37 14.99 -3.12
N VAL A 614 -43.34 14.78 -3.94
CA VAL A 614 -42.09 14.10 -3.58
C VAL A 614 -40.88 14.97 -3.93
N ARG A 615 -39.80 14.84 -3.17
CA ARG A 615 -38.47 15.28 -3.58
C ARG A 615 -37.68 14.06 -4.04
N MET A 616 -37.21 14.04 -5.28
CA MET A 616 -36.52 12.91 -5.92
C MET A 616 -35.19 13.36 -6.48
N GLU A 617 -34.12 12.66 -6.13
CA GLU A 617 -32.75 12.88 -6.58
C GLU A 617 -32.35 11.71 -7.52
N GLY A 618 -31.68 12.03 -8.63
CA GLY A 618 -31.31 11.05 -9.66
C GLY A 618 -31.93 11.37 -11.02
N ARG A 619 -32.61 10.39 -11.64
CA ARG A 619 -33.24 10.60 -12.96
C ARG A 619 -34.52 11.42 -12.83
N ASN A 620 -34.78 12.27 -13.82
CA ASN A 620 -36.05 12.99 -13.93
C ASN A 620 -37.24 12.03 -14.10
N LEU A 621 -38.35 12.35 -13.44
CA LEU A 621 -39.61 11.61 -13.61
C LEU A 621 -40.34 12.07 -14.88
N SER A 622 -41.06 11.16 -15.51
CA SER A 622 -41.82 11.40 -16.73
C SER A 622 -43.27 10.95 -16.61
N SER A 623 -44.18 11.66 -17.25
CA SER A 623 -45.58 11.23 -17.37
C SER A 623 -45.70 10.06 -18.37
N ALA A 624 -46.66 9.15 -18.14
CA ALA A 624 -46.93 8.00 -19.00
C ALA A 624 -48.45 7.82 -19.23
N PRO A 625 -48.88 7.33 -20.40
CA PRO A 625 -50.28 6.99 -20.64
C PRO A 625 -50.73 5.85 -19.72
N LEU A 626 -52.02 5.82 -19.36
CA LEU A 626 -52.56 4.84 -18.41
C LEU A 626 -52.22 3.39 -18.78
N ALA A 627 -52.24 3.05 -20.08
CA ALA A 627 -51.90 1.71 -20.56
C ALA A 627 -50.47 1.29 -20.22
N ALA A 628 -49.51 2.22 -20.28
CA ALA A 628 -48.12 1.96 -19.91
C ALA A 628 -47.97 1.80 -18.39
N VAL A 629 -48.64 2.65 -17.61
CA VAL A 629 -48.65 2.52 -16.15
C VAL A 629 -49.25 1.18 -15.70
N LEU A 630 -50.34 0.74 -16.35
CA LEU A 630 -50.94 -0.57 -16.11
C LEU A 630 -50.01 -1.74 -16.53
N ALA A 631 -49.09 -1.50 -17.46
CA ALA A 631 -48.06 -2.47 -17.86
C ALA A 631 -46.82 -2.44 -16.93
N GLY A 632 -46.80 -1.57 -15.91
CA GLY A 632 -45.74 -1.50 -14.90
C GLY A 632 -44.81 -0.30 -15.00
N ASP A 633 -44.99 0.59 -15.99
CA ASP A 633 -44.23 1.85 -16.06
C ASP A 633 -44.59 2.77 -14.89
N ASN A 634 -43.68 3.70 -14.56
CA ASN A 634 -43.86 4.69 -13.49
C ASN A 634 -44.16 4.07 -12.12
N ALA A 635 -43.54 2.93 -11.80
CA ALA A 635 -43.65 2.29 -10.50
C ALA A 635 -42.73 2.94 -9.45
N LEU A 636 -43.30 3.32 -8.30
CA LEU A 636 -42.58 3.81 -7.12
C LEU A 636 -42.84 2.89 -5.93
N ALA A 637 -41.82 2.62 -5.13
CA ALA A 637 -41.98 2.03 -3.81
C ALA A 637 -41.94 3.14 -2.75
N ILE A 638 -42.94 3.16 -1.87
CA ILE A 638 -43.05 4.11 -0.76
C ILE A 638 -43.07 3.35 0.55
N ARG A 639 -42.24 3.75 1.51
CA ARG A 639 -42.18 3.08 2.81
C ARG A 639 -43.32 3.56 3.72
N ALA A 640 -44.20 2.63 4.10
CA ALA A 640 -45.29 2.87 5.03
C ALA A 640 -44.78 2.96 6.49
N PRO A 641 -45.58 3.53 7.42
CA PRO A 641 -45.23 3.56 8.84
C PRO A 641 -44.99 2.19 9.48
N SER A 642 -45.56 1.11 8.93
CA SER A 642 -45.28 -0.27 9.35
C SER A 642 -43.86 -0.73 9.04
N GLY A 643 -43.15 -0.02 8.16
CA GLY A 643 -41.86 -0.41 7.61
C GLY A 643 -41.95 -1.12 6.26
N ASP A 644 -43.16 -1.59 5.88
CA ASP A 644 -43.43 -2.24 4.59
C ASP A 644 -43.38 -1.26 3.42
N TRP A 645 -43.02 -1.76 2.24
CA TRP A 645 -43.03 -0.97 1.01
C TRP A 645 -44.35 -1.13 0.25
N GLU A 646 -45.06 -0.04 0.01
CA GLU A 646 -46.18 -0.02 -0.93
C GLU A 646 -45.67 0.30 -2.33
N VAL A 647 -46.05 -0.51 -3.32
CA VAL A 647 -45.79 -0.19 -4.74
C VAL A 647 -46.97 0.60 -5.28
N ILE A 648 -46.69 1.77 -5.86
CA ILE A 648 -47.68 2.64 -6.51
C ILE A 648 -47.28 2.90 -7.96
N GLY A 649 -48.26 3.20 -8.81
CA GLY A 649 -48.05 3.76 -10.15
C GLY A 649 -48.54 5.21 -10.24
N PHE A 650 -47.98 6.01 -11.15
CA PHE A 650 -48.45 7.37 -11.41
C PHE A 650 -48.52 7.69 -12.91
N GLN A 651 -49.55 8.44 -13.32
CA GLN A 651 -49.71 8.84 -14.72
C GLN A 651 -48.98 10.12 -15.05
N ALA A 652 -49.13 11.15 -14.21
CA ALA A 652 -48.56 12.46 -14.47
C ALA A 652 -47.49 12.80 -13.44
N ALA A 653 -46.36 13.32 -13.92
CA ALA A 653 -45.29 13.91 -13.11
C ALA A 653 -45.04 15.34 -13.58
N ALA A 654 -45.28 16.30 -12.69
CA ALA A 654 -45.02 17.71 -12.93
C ALA A 654 -43.89 18.18 -12.02
N LEU A 655 -42.79 18.69 -12.60
CA LEU A 655 -41.71 19.34 -11.85
C LEU A 655 -42.21 20.70 -11.36
N ILE A 656 -42.30 20.89 -10.05
CA ILE A 656 -42.84 22.12 -9.43
C ILE A 656 -41.75 22.98 -8.78
N ALA A 657 -40.59 22.41 -8.48
CA ALA A 657 -39.35 23.10 -8.07
C ALA A 657 -38.15 22.16 -8.36
N PRO A 658 -36.89 22.61 -8.27
CA PRO A 658 -35.73 21.72 -8.42
C PRO A 658 -35.89 20.46 -7.54
N ASP A 659 -35.79 19.29 -8.17
CA ASP A 659 -35.97 17.95 -7.57
C ASP A 659 -37.32 17.68 -6.92
N ILE A 660 -38.29 18.61 -6.97
CA ILE A 660 -39.62 18.45 -6.36
C ILE A 660 -40.66 18.22 -7.44
N TRP A 661 -41.36 17.09 -7.33
CA TRP A 661 -42.34 16.62 -8.29
C TRP A 661 -43.71 16.47 -7.65
N ARG A 662 -44.75 16.88 -8.36
CA ARG A 662 -46.15 16.55 -8.05
C ARG A 662 -46.61 15.41 -8.95
N LEU A 663 -47.01 14.31 -8.33
CA LEU A 663 -47.50 13.11 -8.99
C LEU A 663 -49.03 13.04 -8.89
N SER A 664 -49.70 12.61 -9.96
CA SER A 664 -51.16 12.44 -9.97
C SER A 664 -51.61 11.30 -10.88
N GLY A 665 -52.89 10.90 -10.75
CA GLY A 665 -53.41 9.69 -11.40
C GLY A 665 -52.76 8.45 -10.79
N LEU A 666 -52.91 8.28 -9.47
CA LEU A 666 -52.18 7.29 -8.69
C LEU A 666 -52.89 5.92 -8.75
N LEU A 667 -52.12 4.87 -8.95
CA LEU A 667 -52.53 3.48 -8.74
C LEU A 667 -51.89 2.99 -7.45
N ARG A 668 -52.70 2.57 -6.48
CA ARG A 668 -52.25 2.21 -5.13
C ARG A 668 -52.24 0.70 -4.93
N GLY A 669 -51.43 0.21 -3.99
CA GLY A 669 -51.33 -1.22 -3.67
C GLY A 669 -51.08 -2.13 -4.87
N GLN A 670 -50.21 -1.71 -5.79
CA GLN A 670 -49.89 -2.50 -6.98
C GLN A 670 -49.22 -3.83 -6.61
N ARG A 671 -49.33 -4.82 -7.49
CA ARG A 671 -48.81 -6.20 -7.39
C ARG A 671 -49.55 -7.12 -6.40
N ASP A 672 -49.79 -6.71 -5.16
CA ASP A 672 -50.48 -7.54 -4.16
C ASP A 672 -51.91 -7.10 -3.84
N GLY A 673 -52.30 -5.90 -4.25
CA GLY A 673 -53.63 -5.33 -3.98
C GLY A 673 -53.79 -4.84 -2.56
N VAL A 674 -52.70 -4.52 -1.85
CA VAL A 674 -52.72 -4.12 -0.44
C VAL A 674 -52.30 -2.66 -0.30
N VAL A 675 -53.18 -1.86 0.32
CA VAL A 675 -52.86 -0.51 0.80
C VAL A 675 -52.97 -0.51 2.32
N GLY A 676 -51.94 -0.01 2.99
CA GLY A 676 -51.94 0.08 4.46
C GLY A 676 -53.06 1.00 4.96
N PRO A 677 -53.67 0.70 6.12
CA PRO A 677 -54.73 1.54 6.68
C PRO A 677 -54.21 2.86 7.28
N ALA A 678 -52.90 3.00 7.43
CA ALA A 678 -52.25 4.18 7.99
C ALA A 678 -51.87 5.17 6.88
N THR A 679 -52.02 6.47 7.17
CA THR A 679 -51.49 7.55 6.35
C THR A 679 -49.97 7.48 6.33
N VAL A 680 -49.36 7.54 5.14
CA VAL A 680 -47.91 7.68 5.01
C VAL A 680 -47.54 9.14 5.28
N PRO A 681 -46.68 9.46 6.26
CA PRO A 681 -46.32 10.84 6.59
C PRO A 681 -45.43 11.47 5.52
N ALA A 682 -45.24 12.78 5.61
CA ALA A 682 -44.12 13.46 4.95
C ALA A 682 -42.78 12.92 5.49
N GLY A 683 -41.76 12.90 4.65
CA GLY A 683 -40.43 12.36 4.96
C GLY A 683 -40.30 10.85 4.77
N ALA A 684 -41.34 10.16 4.25
CA ALA A 684 -41.27 8.73 3.99
C ALA A 684 -40.36 8.45 2.78
N PRO A 685 -39.41 7.49 2.85
CA PRO A 685 -38.57 7.11 1.72
C PRO A 685 -39.36 6.68 0.49
N VAL A 686 -38.88 7.10 -0.67
CA VAL A 686 -39.43 6.80 -2.00
C VAL A 686 -38.32 6.29 -2.90
N VAL A 687 -38.58 5.21 -3.64
CA VAL A 687 -37.64 4.60 -4.58
C VAL A 687 -38.33 4.40 -5.93
N LEU A 688 -37.76 4.94 -7.01
CA LEU A 688 -38.19 4.60 -8.37
C LEU A 688 -37.77 3.17 -8.70
N LEU A 689 -38.72 2.35 -9.12
CA LEU A 689 -38.44 0.97 -9.49
C LEU A 689 -38.04 0.89 -10.96
N ASP A 690 -36.74 0.91 -11.22
CA ASP A 690 -36.15 0.71 -12.55
C ASP A 690 -34.96 -0.27 -12.51
N ALA A 691 -34.17 -0.33 -13.59
CA ALA A 691 -33.05 -1.25 -13.72
C ALA A 691 -31.91 -1.03 -12.70
N ALA A 692 -31.85 0.12 -12.02
CA ALA A 692 -30.85 0.39 -10.97
C ALA A 692 -31.20 -0.30 -9.64
N VAL A 693 -32.44 -0.81 -9.49
CA VAL A 693 -32.91 -1.54 -8.31
C VAL A 693 -32.76 -3.04 -8.56
N VAL A 694 -31.74 -3.66 -7.95
CA VAL A 694 -31.32 -5.04 -8.27
C VAL A 694 -31.65 -6.04 -7.15
N PRO A 695 -31.81 -7.34 -7.43
CA PRO A 695 -31.93 -8.36 -6.38
C PRO A 695 -30.67 -8.45 -5.51
N MET A 696 -30.87 -8.67 -4.20
CA MET A 696 -29.83 -9.08 -3.27
C MET A 696 -29.98 -10.57 -2.94
N GLU A 697 -28.89 -11.33 -3.09
CA GLU A 697 -28.86 -12.76 -2.81
C GLU A 697 -29.13 -13.06 -1.33
N VAL A 698 -30.11 -13.94 -1.08
CA VAL A 698 -30.51 -14.40 0.25
C VAL A 698 -30.78 -15.91 0.20
N ALA A 699 -30.45 -16.60 1.29
CA ALA A 699 -30.76 -18.01 1.48
C ALA A 699 -32.12 -18.19 2.16
N ALA A 700 -32.81 -19.29 1.89
CA ALA A 700 -34.15 -19.53 2.41
C ALA A 700 -34.24 -19.50 3.95
N PHE A 701 -33.18 -19.92 4.66
CA PHE A 701 -33.13 -19.91 6.12
C PHE A 701 -32.95 -18.50 6.70
N GLU A 702 -32.52 -17.52 5.91
CA GLU A 702 -32.34 -16.12 6.33
C GLU A 702 -33.69 -15.38 6.42
N ARG A 703 -34.79 -16.00 5.96
CA ARG A 703 -36.15 -15.43 6.06
C ARG A 703 -36.56 -15.24 7.52
N GLY A 704 -36.96 -14.03 7.86
CA GLY A 704 -37.41 -13.66 9.20
C GLY A 704 -36.28 -13.45 10.22
N ILE A 705 -35.02 -13.53 9.78
CA ILE A 705 -33.84 -13.29 10.62
C ILE A 705 -33.27 -11.89 10.29
N PRO A 706 -32.84 -11.10 11.29
CA PRO A 706 -32.12 -9.86 11.04
C PRO A 706 -30.78 -10.09 10.32
N LEU A 707 -30.55 -9.34 9.24
CA LEU A 707 -29.30 -9.30 8.50
C LEU A 707 -28.67 -7.92 8.63
N VAL A 708 -27.35 -7.88 8.88
CA VAL A 708 -26.54 -6.69 8.72
C VAL A 708 -26.24 -6.53 7.24
N VAL A 709 -26.54 -5.37 6.67
CA VAL A 709 -26.32 -5.05 5.26
C VAL A 709 -25.43 -3.81 5.16
N ARG A 710 -24.35 -3.91 4.40
CA ARG A 710 -23.42 -2.81 4.11
C ARG A 710 -23.32 -2.54 2.62
N ALA A 711 -23.29 -1.27 2.23
CA ALA A 711 -22.94 -0.86 0.88
C ALA A 711 -21.63 -0.06 0.89
N ALA A 712 -20.65 -0.49 0.12
CA ALA A 712 -19.32 0.12 0.04
C ALA A 712 -18.82 0.17 -1.41
N PRO A 713 -17.84 1.04 -1.74
CA PRO A 713 -17.23 1.08 -3.07
C PRO A 713 -16.73 -0.30 -3.51
N ALA A 714 -17.06 -0.69 -4.74
CA ALA A 714 -16.70 -2.00 -5.28
C ALA A 714 -15.17 -2.21 -5.29
N GLY A 715 -14.73 -3.40 -4.91
CA GLY A 715 -13.31 -3.76 -4.85
C GLY A 715 -12.58 -3.32 -3.57
N GLY A 716 -13.26 -2.65 -2.64
CA GLY A 716 -12.75 -2.30 -1.31
C GLY A 716 -13.37 -3.13 -0.17
N PRO A 717 -12.85 -3.02 1.06
CA PRO A 717 -13.47 -3.66 2.21
C PRO A 717 -14.83 -3.00 2.54
N PRO A 718 -15.81 -3.74 3.11
CA PRO A 718 -17.09 -3.20 3.57
C PRO A 718 -16.95 -2.45 4.91
N SER A 719 -16.08 -1.44 4.94
CA SER A 719 -15.76 -0.62 6.12
C SER A 719 -15.29 0.78 5.73
N GLY A 720 -15.15 1.67 6.71
CA GLY A 720 -14.67 3.04 6.51
C GLY A 720 -15.77 4.09 6.31
N ALA A 721 -15.36 5.34 6.09
CA ALA A 721 -16.27 6.49 6.03
C ALA A 721 -17.20 6.52 4.80
N ALA A 722 -16.81 5.82 3.72
CA ALA A 722 -17.56 5.75 2.46
C ALA A 722 -18.60 4.60 2.41
N MET A 723 -18.97 4.05 3.58
CA MET A 723 -19.84 2.87 3.71
C MET A 723 -21.11 3.20 4.50
N SER A 724 -22.24 2.64 4.06
CA SER A 724 -23.50 2.69 4.80
C SER A 724 -23.88 1.33 5.36
N GLU A 725 -24.38 1.31 6.59
CA GLU A 725 -24.85 0.11 7.28
C GLU A 725 -26.33 0.24 7.67
N LEU A 726 -27.08 -0.84 7.50
CA LEU A 726 -28.41 -0.99 8.09
C LEU A 726 -28.67 -2.43 8.52
N THR A 727 -29.66 -2.61 9.39
CA THR A 727 -30.20 -3.92 9.73
C THR A 727 -31.58 -4.08 9.08
N THR A 728 -31.80 -5.20 8.39
CA THR A 728 -33.08 -5.51 7.74
C THR A 728 -33.55 -6.91 8.07
N THR A 729 -34.86 -7.14 8.08
CA THR A 729 -35.45 -8.47 8.19
C THR A 729 -36.24 -8.75 6.93
N TRP A 730 -35.78 -9.68 6.12
CA TRP A 730 -36.44 -10.08 4.88
C TRP A 730 -37.54 -11.11 5.19
N SER A 731 -38.79 -10.80 4.84
CA SER A 731 -39.96 -11.65 5.07
C SER A 731 -40.33 -12.50 3.86
N ALA A 732 -39.66 -12.30 2.71
CA ALA A 732 -39.98 -12.89 1.42
C ALA A 732 -41.39 -12.53 0.94
N ARG A 733 -41.77 -11.25 1.00
CA ARG A 733 -43.12 -10.79 0.64
C ARG A 733 -43.50 -11.15 -0.79
N ALA A 734 -42.54 -11.17 -1.71
CA ALA A 734 -42.76 -11.62 -3.09
C ALA A 734 -43.24 -13.08 -3.18
N LEU A 735 -42.93 -13.94 -2.22
CA LEU A 735 -43.38 -15.34 -2.17
C LEU A 735 -44.69 -15.54 -1.38
N ARG A 736 -45.21 -14.48 -0.72
CA ARG A 736 -46.38 -14.58 0.17
C ARG A 736 -47.66 -14.75 -0.64
N PRO A 737 -48.43 -15.85 -0.45
CA PRO A 737 -49.71 -16.02 -1.14
C PRO A 737 -50.66 -14.83 -0.87
N LEU A 738 -51.35 -14.40 -1.93
CA LEU A 738 -52.29 -13.29 -1.87
C LEU A 738 -53.55 -13.70 -1.07
N ALA A 739 -54.15 -12.73 -0.38
CA ALA A 739 -55.39 -12.96 0.35
C ALA A 739 -56.54 -13.32 -0.62
N PRO A 740 -57.29 -14.40 -0.39
CA PRO A 740 -58.41 -14.77 -1.26
C PRO A 740 -59.41 -13.64 -1.48
N ALA A 741 -59.98 -13.55 -2.68
CA ALA A 741 -60.94 -12.51 -3.05
C ALA A 741 -62.39 -12.96 -2.83
N HIS A 742 -63.30 -11.99 -2.76
CA HIS A 742 -64.75 -12.22 -2.80
C HIS A 742 -65.26 -13.27 -1.80
N LEU A 743 -64.87 -13.14 -0.52
CA LEU A 743 -65.47 -13.96 0.53
C LEU A 743 -66.98 -13.70 0.55
N ARG A 744 -67.75 -14.77 0.37
CA ARG A 744 -69.21 -14.76 0.41
C ARG A 744 -69.67 -15.71 1.49
N ALA A 745 -70.35 -15.16 2.48
CA ALA A 745 -71.01 -15.90 3.53
C ALA A 745 -72.51 -16.02 3.22
N ARG A 746 -73.08 -17.20 3.45
CA ARG A 746 -74.54 -17.42 3.42
C ARG A 746 -74.95 -18.58 4.29
N TRP A 747 -76.19 -18.54 4.75
CA TRP A 747 -76.83 -19.65 5.44
C TRP A 747 -77.37 -20.68 4.44
N ILE A 748 -77.22 -21.96 4.75
CA ILE A 748 -77.81 -23.08 4.01
C ILE A 748 -78.46 -24.01 5.04
N GLY A 749 -79.78 -23.90 5.21
CA GLY A 749 -80.45 -24.49 6.37
C GLY A 749 -79.86 -23.90 7.66
N ASP A 750 -79.50 -24.77 8.60
CA ASP A 750 -78.86 -24.38 9.87
C ASP A 750 -77.33 -24.29 9.79
N ASP A 751 -76.71 -24.51 8.62
CA ASP A 751 -75.26 -24.43 8.43
C ASP A 751 -74.83 -23.08 7.84
N PHE A 752 -73.63 -22.63 8.20
CA PHE A 752 -73.06 -21.39 7.67
C PHE A 752 -71.96 -21.70 6.66
N ARG A 753 -72.16 -21.31 5.39
CA ARG A 753 -71.21 -21.56 4.31
C ARG A 753 -70.46 -20.28 3.96
N VAL A 754 -69.14 -20.39 3.87
CA VAL A 754 -68.24 -19.38 3.31
C VAL A 754 -67.61 -19.93 2.03
N SER A 755 -67.57 -19.13 0.98
CA SER A 755 -66.84 -19.43 -0.27
C SER A 755 -65.99 -18.23 -0.68
N TRP A 756 -64.90 -18.47 -1.41
CA TRP A 756 -63.96 -17.43 -1.85
C TRP A 756 -63.43 -17.71 -3.26
N ILE A 757 -62.68 -16.78 -3.81
CA ILE A 757 -61.97 -16.91 -5.10
C ILE A 757 -60.47 -16.90 -4.84
N ARG A 758 -59.77 -17.91 -5.37
CA ARG A 758 -58.31 -18.03 -5.30
C ARG A 758 -57.64 -16.86 -6.03
N ARG A 759 -56.48 -16.42 -5.53
CA ARG A 759 -55.61 -15.46 -6.23
C ARG A 759 -54.24 -16.07 -6.48
N THR A 760 -53.56 -15.65 -7.54
CA THR A 760 -52.17 -16.02 -7.85
C THR A 760 -51.31 -14.76 -7.91
N ARG A 761 -50.01 -14.86 -7.62
CA ARG A 761 -49.04 -13.76 -7.79
C ARG A 761 -48.44 -13.75 -9.19
N VAL A 762 -48.29 -14.93 -9.80
CA VAL A 762 -47.64 -15.20 -11.08
C VAL A 762 -48.69 -15.69 -12.07
N GLY A 763 -48.75 -15.06 -13.25
CA GLY A 763 -49.63 -15.47 -14.35
C GLY A 763 -51.12 -15.22 -14.13
N GLY A 764 -51.49 -14.33 -13.18
CA GLY A 764 -52.89 -14.03 -12.84
C GLY A 764 -53.64 -13.14 -13.82
N ASP A 765 -52.93 -12.47 -14.72
CA ASP A 765 -53.48 -11.49 -15.64
C ASP A 765 -53.89 -12.08 -17.00
N VAL A 766 -53.91 -13.41 -17.13
CA VAL A 766 -54.37 -14.11 -18.32
C VAL A 766 -55.90 -14.15 -18.32
N TRP A 767 -56.53 -13.54 -19.32
CA TRP A 767 -57.99 -13.48 -19.46
C TRP A 767 -58.60 -14.72 -20.13
N ASP A 768 -57.76 -15.66 -20.58
CA ASP A 768 -58.14 -16.88 -21.27
C ASP A 768 -58.04 -18.10 -20.33
N GLY A 769 -59.15 -18.44 -19.65
CA GLY A 769 -59.27 -19.64 -18.82
C GLY A 769 -59.14 -19.42 -17.30
N GLU A 770 -59.00 -20.52 -16.56
CA GLU A 770 -58.73 -20.48 -15.11
C GLU A 770 -57.26 -20.15 -14.84
N VAL A 771 -57.03 -19.30 -13.85
CA VAL A 771 -55.71 -18.85 -13.41
C VAL A 771 -54.82 -20.05 -13.03
N PRO A 772 -53.52 -20.10 -13.39
CA PRO A 772 -52.63 -21.22 -13.03
C PRO A 772 -52.51 -21.46 -11.52
N LEU A 773 -52.27 -22.70 -11.12
CA LEU A 773 -51.96 -23.08 -9.73
C LEU A 773 -50.45 -22.93 -9.46
N GLU A 774 -50.07 -21.95 -8.64
CA GLU A 774 -48.66 -21.73 -8.23
C GLU A 774 -48.07 -22.88 -7.39
N ALA A 775 -48.89 -23.56 -6.58
CA ALA A 775 -48.42 -24.44 -5.51
C ALA A 775 -48.59 -25.94 -5.80
N GLY A 776 -48.93 -26.34 -7.03
CA GLY A 776 -49.21 -27.72 -7.42
C GLY A 776 -50.47 -28.35 -6.80
N ALA A 777 -50.97 -27.80 -5.69
CA ALA A 777 -52.23 -28.15 -5.04
C ALA A 777 -52.90 -26.90 -4.44
N GLU A 778 -54.22 -26.84 -4.52
CA GLU A 778 -55.01 -25.81 -3.86
C GLU A 778 -55.13 -26.10 -2.36
N ARG A 779 -54.66 -25.18 -1.51
CA ARG A 779 -54.68 -25.30 -0.04
C ARG A 779 -55.10 -23.99 0.61
N PHE A 780 -56.06 -24.06 1.52
CA PHE A 780 -56.50 -22.93 2.33
C PHE A 780 -56.53 -23.31 3.81
N ARG A 781 -56.24 -22.35 4.67
CA ARG A 781 -56.50 -22.44 6.11
C ARG A 781 -57.66 -21.53 6.44
N VAL A 782 -58.69 -22.11 7.05
CA VAL A 782 -59.84 -21.38 7.58
C VAL A 782 -59.75 -21.35 9.09
N ARG A 783 -59.82 -20.16 9.67
CA ARG A 783 -59.91 -19.96 11.12
C ARG A 783 -61.19 -19.25 11.48
N VAL A 784 -61.89 -19.75 12.48
CA VAL A 784 -62.98 -19.02 13.15
C VAL A 784 -62.39 -18.39 14.40
N LEU A 785 -62.44 -17.08 14.50
CA LEU A 785 -61.87 -16.33 15.63
C LEU A 785 -62.95 -15.53 16.35
N ASP A 786 -62.83 -15.47 17.67
CA ASP A 786 -63.60 -14.58 18.53
C ASP A 786 -62.61 -13.78 19.39
N GLY A 787 -62.46 -12.49 19.08
CA GLY A 787 -61.31 -11.71 19.54
C GLY A 787 -59.97 -12.33 19.10
N ALA A 788 -59.14 -12.70 20.08
CA ALA A 788 -57.86 -13.40 19.85
C ALA A 788 -57.97 -14.93 19.94
N ALA A 789 -59.09 -15.48 20.40
CA ALA A 789 -59.29 -16.91 20.55
C ALA A 789 -59.58 -17.57 19.19
N VAL A 790 -58.89 -18.67 18.88
CA VAL A 790 -59.16 -19.50 17.70
C VAL A 790 -60.13 -20.60 18.11
N LEU A 791 -61.39 -20.47 17.69
CA LEU A 791 -62.45 -21.43 17.98
C LEU A 791 -62.39 -22.67 17.10
N LEU A 792 -61.91 -22.50 15.87
CA LEU A 792 -61.73 -23.57 14.89
C LEU A 792 -60.59 -23.20 13.94
N GLU A 793 -59.74 -24.16 13.62
CA GLU A 793 -58.78 -24.08 12.53
C GLU A 793 -58.88 -25.35 11.68
N VAL A 794 -59.04 -25.19 10.38
CA VAL A 794 -59.17 -26.32 9.44
C VAL A 794 -58.47 -26.01 8.12
N GLU A 795 -57.84 -27.02 7.53
CA GLU A 795 -57.28 -26.95 6.18
C GLU A 795 -58.29 -27.46 5.16
N MET A 796 -58.43 -26.73 4.05
CA MET A 796 -59.34 -27.04 2.95
C MET A 796 -58.56 -27.21 1.65
N ALA A 797 -58.95 -28.20 0.85
CA ALA A 797 -58.41 -28.44 -0.50
C ALA A 797 -59.25 -27.79 -1.61
N GLY A 798 -60.21 -26.93 -1.24
CA GLY A 798 -61.08 -26.24 -2.19
C GLY A 798 -61.65 -24.94 -1.62
N PRO A 799 -62.27 -24.08 -2.46
CA PRO A 799 -62.55 -22.68 -2.13
C PRO A 799 -63.87 -22.48 -1.37
N ALA A 800 -64.24 -23.42 -0.51
CA ALA A 800 -65.44 -23.32 0.32
C ALA A 800 -65.28 -24.05 1.65
N PHE A 801 -65.87 -23.48 2.69
CA PHE A 801 -65.96 -24.04 4.03
C PHE A 801 -67.41 -23.99 4.52
N VAL A 802 -67.84 -25.05 5.19
CA VAL A 802 -69.14 -25.12 5.86
C VAL A 802 -68.85 -25.24 7.36
N TYR A 803 -69.40 -24.31 8.13
CA TYR A 803 -69.36 -24.31 9.58
C TYR A 803 -70.65 -24.95 10.11
N PRO A 804 -70.62 -26.22 10.54
CA PRO A 804 -71.83 -26.96 10.86
C PRO A 804 -72.54 -26.37 12.09
N ALA A 805 -73.87 -26.45 12.10
CA ALA A 805 -74.70 -26.00 13.23
C ALA A 805 -74.22 -26.59 14.57
N ALA A 806 -73.91 -27.89 14.60
CA ALA A 806 -73.45 -28.59 15.79
C ALA A 806 -72.13 -28.04 16.34
N SER A 807 -71.15 -27.78 15.46
CA SER A 807 -69.87 -27.18 15.87
C SER A 807 -70.04 -25.76 16.40
N ARG A 808 -70.93 -24.97 15.78
CA ARG A 808 -71.23 -23.61 16.26
C ARG A 808 -71.91 -23.59 17.62
N ALA A 809 -72.82 -24.53 17.88
CA ALA A 809 -73.47 -24.64 19.18
C ALA A 809 -72.45 -24.95 20.30
N VAL A 810 -71.41 -25.73 19.99
CA VAL A 810 -70.31 -26.02 20.93
C VAL A 810 -69.39 -24.83 21.10
N HIS A 811 -69.02 -24.15 20.01
CA HIS A 811 -68.07 -23.05 20.05
C HIS A 811 -68.67 -21.74 20.60
N ALA A 812 -69.99 -21.58 20.53
CA ALA A 812 -70.75 -20.41 21.00
C ALA A 812 -70.13 -19.04 20.62
N PRO A 813 -69.85 -18.77 19.32
CA PRO A 813 -69.18 -17.56 18.89
C PRO A 813 -70.01 -16.29 19.15
N SER A 814 -69.34 -15.21 19.58
CA SER A 814 -69.97 -13.90 19.77
C SER A 814 -70.42 -13.25 18.44
N PRO A 815 -71.24 -12.17 18.50
CA PRO A 815 -71.56 -11.34 17.33
C PRO A 815 -70.34 -10.73 16.62
N ASP A 816 -69.19 -10.61 17.30
CA ASP A 816 -67.96 -10.05 16.73
C ASP A 816 -67.04 -11.14 16.14
N ALA A 817 -67.47 -12.40 16.16
CA ALA A 817 -66.71 -13.51 15.59
C ALA A 817 -66.51 -13.33 14.09
N ARG A 818 -65.32 -13.69 13.63
CA ARG A 818 -64.90 -13.55 12.22
C ARG A 818 -64.31 -14.83 11.69
N ILE A 819 -64.38 -14.99 10.38
CA ILE A 819 -63.72 -16.06 9.64
C ILE A 819 -62.57 -15.46 8.87
N GLU A 820 -61.38 -16.03 9.06
CA GLU A 820 -60.17 -15.74 8.30
C GLU A 820 -59.86 -16.89 7.36
N VAL A 821 -59.62 -16.59 6.09
CA VAL A 821 -59.21 -17.56 5.06
C VAL A 821 -57.86 -17.14 4.51
N ALA A 822 -56.85 -18.01 4.62
CA ALA A 822 -55.52 -17.77 4.06
C ALA A 822 -55.16 -18.86 3.06
N GLN A 823 -54.60 -18.47 1.91
CA GLN A 823 -54.08 -19.41 0.91
C GLN A 823 -52.69 -19.91 1.33
N GLY A 824 -52.41 -21.20 1.11
CA GLY A 824 -51.13 -21.84 1.43
C GLY A 824 -50.22 -21.99 0.20
N SER A 825 -48.91 -21.96 0.42
CA SER A 825 -47.88 -22.34 -0.54
C SER A 825 -46.78 -23.14 0.15
N ALA A 826 -46.15 -24.08 -0.56
CA ALA A 826 -45.00 -24.82 -0.04
C ALA A 826 -43.76 -23.92 0.20
N LEU A 827 -43.62 -22.83 -0.55
CA LEU A 827 -42.47 -21.93 -0.47
C LEU A 827 -42.57 -20.95 0.72
N TYR A 828 -43.78 -20.56 1.12
CA TYR A 828 -44.02 -19.53 2.13
C TYR A 828 -44.76 -20.02 3.38
N GLY A 829 -45.63 -21.02 3.24
CA GLY A 829 -46.65 -21.35 4.23
C GLY A 829 -47.94 -20.59 3.98
N TRP A 830 -48.58 -20.08 5.03
CA TRP A 830 -49.86 -19.37 4.93
C TRP A 830 -49.66 -17.90 4.56
N GLY A 831 -50.38 -17.46 3.53
CA GLY A 831 -50.37 -16.08 3.05
C GLY A 831 -51.16 -15.10 3.90
N ALA A 832 -51.50 -13.96 3.30
CA ALA A 832 -52.36 -12.97 3.96
C ALA A 832 -53.79 -13.51 4.13
N PRO A 833 -54.44 -13.30 5.29
CA PRO A 833 -55.83 -13.72 5.48
C PRO A 833 -56.78 -12.73 4.82
N ALA A 834 -57.85 -13.25 4.21
CA ALA A 834 -59.05 -12.51 3.92
C ALA A 834 -60.08 -12.77 5.03
N THR A 835 -60.82 -11.74 5.44
CA THR A 835 -61.66 -11.79 6.63
C THR A 835 -63.11 -11.45 6.30
N THR A 836 -64.06 -12.16 6.91
CA THR A 836 -65.49 -11.82 6.90
C THR A 836 -66.10 -12.01 8.29
N GLY A 837 -67.12 -11.23 8.63
CA GLY A 837 -67.93 -11.47 9.84
C GLY A 837 -68.71 -12.79 9.75
N LEU A 838 -69.02 -13.38 10.91
CA LEU A 838 -69.88 -14.56 11.01
C LEU A 838 -71.37 -14.22 10.87
N TRP A 839 -71.75 -12.95 11.03
CA TRP A 839 -73.14 -12.47 11.09
C TRP A 839 -73.44 -11.41 10.03
#